data_AF-A0A1N6G118-F1
#
_entry.id   AF-A0A1N6G118-F1
#
_cell.length_a   1.000
_cell.length_b   1.000
_cell.length_c   1.000
_cell.angle_alpha   90.00
_cell.angle_beta   90.00
_cell.angle_gamma   90.00
#
_symmetry.space_group_name_H-M   'P 1'
#
loop_
_entity.id
_entity.type
_entity.pdbx_description
1 polymer ?
#
loop_
_entity_poly.entity_id
_entity_poly.type
_entity_poly.pdbx_seq_one_letter_code
_entity_poly.pdbx_strand_id
1 'polypeptide(L)'
;MKKIQLVCLLVLLSGSLLAQDNYFTEAKKLSKLAETALKDVVVSLDANGKPVLTSGGEKMNTLSKHVQKLVAAAKQDAFKTERPATDPVPVPAEGAIGAPAPAPAVAAVPAVLSDEENKTIEKEILYAAWLLKVKSEDELKKVRDFPAKFLFLKEIQKAIEVFVGQSTGSPTNFAFSESAIIYGITDFIIRRGKEELVESYLEGWYNRLNESEILSPLLVQTLSVTKAFTQDNGLGLAKYGDKWKAAMQEDLRRIPHLLMNEQYVDVLFSKIPSIQDATKKELKAAIMGSADLTYRLYLKEHVVSAVASISDGYCAGQDVFKDNPLFKRIIVLSDILMKVSGTLENNTTYKAVKLDDVETLDADSWMVLIKLMYARNNRRLEYVMDSPAKLDIFNGDLFKKTEAFHYLVRKVIAQVQTYQNLISQAGTGKLSFDDSRKLFEVAFGLFTQTQQFMKFFKLEKDDVLFKASIEPYFRYAQEIGEGISTQEYGKVLDGALGVFTTLNKGQNNPDFDKMISNLQLYGSFMLNILSADKPEQVEAALDELIPKGRYQLKNTKQFAVSLSAFPGVMLGAENIRKYPTDASGAIVPNQDKKTATSFSAAPYLPIGFDFSFHVRSRKDLEERAKKNKYASMSVGLQLVDLGAVLNYRLSGDSTESTAPEISWKQLLSPGAQVMWHFNNSPVVFGLSCNYTPELRNIDQKGVTYSANAFRFGAFLGVDVTIFNLHLSRRNTGQKK
;
A
#
# COMPACT_ATOMS: atom_id res chain seq x y z
N MET A 1 2.00 -8.57 -34.97
CA MET A 1 1.28 -7.72 -35.95
C MET A 1 0.55 -8.54 -37.02
N LYS A 2 1.21 -9.02 -38.10
CA LYS A 2 0.55 -9.53 -39.33
C LYS A 2 -0.66 -10.47 -39.10
N LYS A 3 -0.56 -11.48 -38.22
CA LYS A 3 -1.66 -12.42 -37.93
C LYS A 3 -2.88 -11.78 -37.24
N ILE A 4 -2.68 -10.84 -36.33
CA ILE A 4 -3.77 -10.17 -35.59
C ILE A 4 -4.52 -9.21 -36.52
N GLN A 5 -3.79 -8.45 -37.35
CA GLN A 5 -4.39 -7.59 -38.37
C GLN A 5 -5.23 -8.40 -39.38
N LEU A 6 -4.79 -9.61 -39.72
CA LEU A 6 -5.53 -10.54 -40.59
C LEU A 6 -6.84 -11.01 -39.95
N VAL A 7 -6.81 -11.39 -38.66
CA VAL A 7 -8.01 -11.80 -37.92
C VAL A 7 -8.98 -10.64 -37.77
N CYS A 8 -8.53 -9.45 -37.36
CA CYS A 8 -9.39 -8.27 -37.28
C CYS A 8 -10.01 -7.92 -38.65
N LEU A 9 -9.24 -8.02 -39.74
CA LEU A 9 -9.76 -7.82 -41.10
C LEU A 9 -10.86 -8.82 -41.44
N LEU A 10 -10.66 -10.10 -41.13
CA LEU A 10 -11.64 -11.16 -41.41
C LEU A 10 -12.91 -11.03 -40.57
N VAL A 11 -12.80 -10.70 -39.28
CA VAL A 11 -13.94 -10.40 -38.40
C VAL A 11 -14.76 -9.21 -38.94
N LEU A 12 -14.09 -8.14 -39.36
CA LEU A 12 -14.74 -6.95 -39.91
C LEU A 12 -15.39 -7.21 -41.28
N LEU A 13 -14.72 -7.98 -42.14
CA LEU A 13 -15.26 -8.42 -43.42
C LEU A 13 -16.50 -9.30 -43.25
N SER A 14 -16.47 -10.25 -42.31
CA SER A 14 -17.61 -11.15 -42.10
C SER A 14 -18.86 -10.40 -41.63
N GLY A 15 -18.72 -9.47 -40.69
CA GLY A 15 -19.87 -8.69 -40.18
C GLY A 15 -20.45 -7.67 -41.17
N SER A 16 -19.66 -7.14 -42.11
CA SER A 16 -20.10 -6.10 -43.05
C SER A 16 -20.63 -6.62 -44.40
N LEU A 17 -20.16 -7.80 -44.84
CA LEU A 17 -20.53 -8.35 -46.15
C LEU A 17 -21.87 -9.11 -46.15
N LEU A 18 -22.68 -8.96 -45.10
CA LEU A 18 -23.99 -9.59 -44.97
C LEU A 18 -25.18 -8.60 -44.95
N ALA A 19 -24.93 -7.30 -44.88
CA ALA A 19 -25.95 -6.27 -45.06
C ALA A 19 -26.11 -5.92 -46.56
N GLN A 20 -27.11 -6.53 -47.22
CA GLN A 20 -27.28 -6.42 -48.67
C GLN A 20 -27.43 -4.97 -49.18
N ASP A 21 -27.97 -4.08 -48.35
CA ASP A 21 -28.29 -2.69 -48.72
C ASP A 21 -27.13 -1.70 -48.56
N ASN A 22 -25.94 -2.12 -48.11
CA ASN A 22 -24.85 -1.17 -47.77
C ASN A 22 -23.41 -1.61 -48.08
N TYR A 23 -23.22 -2.64 -48.93
CA TYR A 23 -21.91 -3.17 -49.35
C TYR A 23 -20.84 -2.11 -49.64
N PHE A 24 -21.17 -1.08 -50.43
CA PHE A 24 -20.21 -0.04 -50.80
C PHE A 24 -19.78 0.83 -49.61
N THR A 25 -20.75 1.27 -48.80
CA THR A 25 -20.53 2.15 -47.65
C THR A 25 -19.64 1.49 -46.60
N GLU A 26 -19.81 0.19 -46.39
CA GLU A 26 -19.07 -0.55 -45.37
C GLU A 26 -17.69 -1.00 -45.88
N ALA A 27 -17.59 -1.48 -47.13
CA ALA A 27 -16.30 -1.74 -47.76
C ALA A 27 -15.40 -0.50 -47.79
N LYS A 28 -15.98 0.69 -48.01
CA LYS A 28 -15.26 1.98 -47.98
C LYS A 28 -14.81 2.42 -46.57
N LYS A 29 -15.48 1.97 -45.50
CA LYS A 29 -15.00 2.15 -44.12
C LYS A 29 -13.83 1.19 -43.83
N LEU A 30 -13.92 -0.05 -44.32
CA LEU A 30 -12.91 -1.08 -44.08
C LEU A 30 -11.67 -0.98 -44.99
N SER A 31 -11.77 -0.35 -46.16
CA SER A 31 -10.66 -0.23 -47.11
C SER A 31 -9.40 0.38 -46.49
N LYS A 32 -9.53 1.37 -45.59
CA LYS A 32 -8.41 1.96 -44.84
C LYS A 32 -7.70 0.98 -43.89
N LEU A 33 -8.46 0.08 -43.25
CA LEU A 33 -7.91 -0.99 -42.41
C LEU A 33 -7.29 -2.09 -43.27
N ALA A 34 -7.91 -2.40 -44.40
CA ALA A 34 -7.45 -3.37 -45.38
C ALA A 34 -6.20 -2.93 -46.14
N GLU A 35 -5.97 -1.63 -46.32
CA GLU A 35 -4.90 -1.07 -47.16
C GLU A 35 -3.51 -1.59 -46.77
N THR A 36 -3.25 -1.79 -45.48
CA THR A 36 -1.99 -2.36 -44.99
C THR A 36 -1.87 -3.87 -45.26
N ALA A 37 -2.97 -4.62 -45.15
CA ALA A 37 -2.98 -6.07 -45.35
C ALA A 37 -2.96 -6.46 -46.84
N LEU A 38 -3.71 -5.73 -47.67
CA LEU A 38 -3.93 -5.94 -49.10
C LEU A 38 -3.16 -4.92 -49.96
N LYS A 39 -2.08 -4.31 -49.46
CA LYS A 39 -1.30 -3.30 -50.21
C LYS A 39 -0.85 -3.79 -51.57
N ASP A 40 -0.32 -5.01 -51.59
CA ASP A 40 0.32 -5.63 -52.76
C ASP A 40 -0.61 -6.65 -53.44
N VAL A 41 -1.90 -6.63 -53.11
CA VAL A 41 -2.95 -7.47 -53.72
C VAL A 41 -3.75 -6.58 -54.66
N VAL A 42 -3.65 -6.84 -55.96
CA VAL A 42 -4.40 -6.13 -56.99
C VAL A 42 -5.38 -7.10 -57.64
N VAL A 43 -6.66 -6.75 -57.59
CA VAL A 43 -7.75 -7.49 -58.20
C VAL A 43 -8.44 -6.57 -59.20
N SER A 44 -8.59 -7.01 -60.44
CA SER A 44 -9.31 -6.29 -61.50
C SER A 44 -10.49 -7.14 -61.98
N LEU A 45 -11.36 -6.59 -62.82
CA LEU A 45 -12.37 -7.38 -63.52
C LEU A 45 -11.79 -7.93 -64.83
N ASP A 46 -12.16 -9.17 -65.18
CA ASP A 46 -11.92 -9.75 -66.50
C ASP A 46 -12.95 -9.23 -67.53
N ALA A 47 -12.84 -9.70 -68.78
CA ALA A 47 -13.77 -9.35 -69.86
C ALA A 47 -15.24 -9.76 -69.59
N ASN A 48 -15.49 -10.64 -68.62
CA ASN A 48 -16.82 -11.11 -68.22
C ASN A 48 -17.36 -10.38 -66.97
N GLY A 49 -16.61 -9.43 -66.41
CA GLY A 49 -16.97 -8.74 -65.17
C GLY A 49 -16.70 -9.57 -63.91
N LYS A 50 -15.83 -10.58 -63.95
CA LYS A 50 -15.42 -11.38 -62.79
C LYS A 50 -14.10 -10.84 -62.19
N PRO A 51 -14.00 -10.68 -60.85
CA PRO A 51 -12.75 -10.41 -60.18
C PRO A 51 -11.67 -11.46 -60.52
N VAL A 52 -10.49 -11.00 -60.91
CA VAL A 52 -9.29 -11.80 -61.19
C VAL A 52 -8.07 -11.15 -60.54
N LEU A 53 -7.21 -11.98 -59.96
CA LEU A 53 -6.00 -11.53 -59.28
C LEU A 53 -4.92 -11.19 -60.32
N THR A 54 -4.51 -9.93 -60.39
CA THR A 54 -3.46 -9.46 -61.32
C THR A 54 -2.09 -9.30 -60.66
N SER A 55 -2.03 -9.10 -59.34
CA SER A 55 -0.79 -9.24 -58.57
C SER A 55 -1.06 -9.57 -57.10
N GLY A 56 -0.05 -10.10 -56.40
CA GLY A 56 -0.15 -10.45 -54.97
C GLY A 56 -0.46 -11.92 -54.67
N GLY A 57 -0.26 -12.83 -55.62
CA GLY A 57 -0.53 -14.28 -55.51
C GLY A 57 -0.13 -14.92 -54.18
N GLU A 58 1.09 -14.70 -53.72
CA GLU A 58 1.59 -15.29 -52.46
C GLU A 58 0.78 -14.83 -51.23
N LYS A 59 0.43 -13.53 -51.16
CA LYS A 59 -0.40 -12.99 -50.07
C LYS A 59 -1.83 -13.50 -50.14
N MET A 60 -2.39 -13.61 -51.34
CA MET A 60 -3.73 -14.13 -51.56
C MET A 60 -3.82 -15.61 -51.18
N ASN A 61 -2.85 -16.43 -51.59
CA ASN A 61 -2.73 -17.83 -51.21
C ASN A 61 -2.52 -17.99 -49.69
N THR A 62 -1.76 -17.07 -49.08
CA THR A 62 -1.58 -17.05 -47.62
C THR A 62 -2.89 -16.74 -46.90
N LEU A 63 -3.66 -15.74 -47.38
CA LEU A 63 -4.97 -15.39 -46.84
C LEU A 63 -5.96 -16.55 -47.01
N SER A 64 -6.04 -17.15 -48.21
CA SER A 64 -6.83 -18.36 -48.49
C SER A 64 -6.54 -19.47 -47.49
N LYS A 65 -5.27 -19.83 -47.30
CA LYS A 65 -4.85 -20.86 -46.32
C LYS A 65 -5.20 -20.55 -44.86
N HIS A 66 -5.30 -19.27 -44.47
CA HIS A 66 -5.74 -18.90 -43.12
C HIS A 66 -7.27 -18.97 -42.98
N VAL A 67 -8.02 -18.54 -44.01
CA VAL A 67 -9.49 -18.66 -44.05
C VAL A 67 -9.91 -20.12 -44.10
N GLN A 68 -9.30 -20.95 -44.96
CA GLN A 68 -9.50 -22.40 -44.99
C GLN A 68 -9.29 -23.04 -43.61
N LYS A 69 -8.23 -22.67 -42.89
CA LYS A 69 -8.01 -23.16 -41.51
C LYS A 69 -9.07 -22.70 -40.52
N LEU A 70 -9.57 -21.47 -40.65
CA LEU A 70 -10.65 -20.96 -39.80
C LEU A 70 -11.99 -21.65 -40.10
N VAL A 71 -12.33 -21.87 -41.37
CA VAL A 71 -13.52 -22.64 -41.77
C VAL A 71 -13.40 -24.10 -41.31
N ALA A 72 -12.25 -24.75 -41.50
CA ALA A 72 -12.03 -26.11 -41.05
C ALA A 72 -12.15 -26.25 -39.53
N ALA A 73 -11.70 -25.25 -38.76
CA ALA A 73 -11.88 -25.19 -37.31
C ALA A 73 -13.34 -24.89 -36.91
N ALA A 74 -14.06 -24.04 -37.65
CA ALA A 74 -15.48 -23.75 -37.45
C ALA A 74 -16.40 -24.94 -37.73
N LYS A 75 -16.02 -25.81 -38.68
CA LYS A 75 -16.78 -27.01 -39.05
C LYS A 75 -16.50 -28.24 -38.19
N GLN A 76 -15.39 -28.26 -37.44
CA GLN A 76 -15.14 -29.31 -36.46
C GLN A 76 -16.08 -29.10 -35.27
N ASP A 77 -16.76 -30.16 -34.84
CA ASP A 77 -17.68 -30.16 -33.68
C ASP A 77 -16.98 -29.93 -32.32
N ALA A 78 -15.75 -29.40 -32.32
CA ALA A 78 -14.91 -29.06 -31.17
C ALA A 78 -15.53 -27.99 -30.23
N PHE A 79 -16.70 -27.44 -30.58
CA PHE A 79 -17.49 -26.53 -29.75
C PHE A 79 -18.79 -27.14 -29.20
N LYS A 80 -19.14 -28.39 -29.57
CA LYS A 80 -20.20 -29.16 -28.90
C LYS A 80 -19.60 -30.05 -27.82
N THR A 81 -19.35 -29.50 -26.64
CA THR A 81 -19.12 -30.29 -25.44
C THR A 81 -20.44 -30.86 -24.92
N GLU A 82 -20.92 -31.95 -25.53
CA GLU A 82 -21.86 -32.83 -24.84
C GLU A 82 -21.16 -33.40 -23.60
N ARG A 83 -21.59 -32.95 -22.43
CA ARG A 83 -21.10 -33.44 -21.15
C ARG A 83 -21.74 -34.82 -20.93
N PRO A 84 -20.97 -35.89 -20.63
CA PRO A 84 -21.58 -37.12 -20.17
C PRO A 84 -22.41 -36.82 -18.93
N ALA A 85 -23.61 -37.41 -18.84
CA ALA A 85 -24.48 -37.24 -17.68
C ALA A 85 -23.75 -37.74 -16.43
N THR A 86 -23.47 -36.83 -15.50
CA THR A 86 -22.89 -37.18 -14.21
C THR A 86 -24.01 -37.55 -13.25
N ASP A 87 -24.17 -38.84 -12.99
CA ASP A 87 -24.86 -39.32 -11.79
C ASP A 87 -24.23 -38.67 -10.53
N PRO A 88 -25.00 -38.46 -9.44
CA PRO A 88 -24.50 -37.84 -8.23
C PRO A 88 -23.41 -38.70 -7.58
N VAL A 89 -22.17 -38.22 -7.62
CA VAL A 89 -21.02 -38.84 -6.95
C VAL A 89 -21.20 -38.76 -5.43
N PRO A 90 -21.10 -39.87 -4.67
CA PRO A 90 -21.18 -39.83 -3.21
C PRO A 90 -20.07 -38.97 -2.60
N VAL A 91 -20.40 -38.24 -1.54
CA VAL A 91 -19.43 -37.47 -0.75
C VAL A 91 -18.41 -38.43 -0.12
N PRO A 92 -17.10 -38.31 -0.42
CA PRO A 92 -16.08 -39.12 0.24
C PRO A 92 -15.87 -38.64 1.68
N ALA A 93 -15.69 -39.59 2.60
CA ALA A 93 -15.32 -39.28 3.99
C ALA A 93 -13.95 -38.59 4.07
N GLU A 94 -13.76 -37.76 5.10
CA GLU A 94 -12.51 -37.03 5.33
C GLU A 94 -11.31 -37.98 5.48
N GLY A 95 -10.21 -37.70 4.76
CA GLY A 95 -8.91 -38.34 5.03
C GLY A 95 -8.23 -39.12 3.90
N ALA A 96 -8.18 -38.61 2.66
CA ALA A 96 -7.22 -39.10 1.67
C ALA A 96 -6.77 -38.01 0.68
N ILE A 97 -5.48 -37.65 0.68
CA ILE A 97 -4.87 -36.80 -0.35
C ILE A 97 -4.30 -37.73 -1.44
N GLY A 98 -5.04 -37.90 -2.54
CA GLY A 98 -4.60 -38.57 -3.76
C GLY A 98 -4.45 -37.59 -4.91
N ALA A 99 -3.37 -37.70 -5.69
CA ALA A 99 -3.14 -36.83 -6.85
C ALA A 99 -4.17 -37.13 -7.97
N PRO A 100 -4.62 -36.12 -8.73
CA PRO A 100 -5.60 -36.33 -9.82
C PRO A 100 -4.96 -37.08 -10.98
N ALA A 101 -5.68 -38.09 -11.50
CA ALA A 101 -5.28 -38.80 -12.71
C ALA A 101 -5.34 -37.87 -13.94
N PRO A 102 -4.40 -37.99 -14.91
CA PRO A 102 -4.43 -37.20 -16.12
C PRO A 102 -5.62 -37.59 -17.02
N ALA A 103 -6.37 -36.60 -17.49
CA ALA A 103 -7.46 -36.82 -18.44
C ALA A 103 -6.92 -37.35 -19.79
N PRO A 104 -7.62 -38.31 -20.43
CA PRO A 104 -7.17 -38.87 -21.70
C PRO A 104 -7.26 -37.82 -22.83
N ALA A 105 -6.15 -37.56 -23.50
CA ALA A 105 -6.11 -36.66 -24.65
C ALA A 105 -6.68 -37.36 -25.89
N VAL A 106 -7.94 -37.09 -26.21
CA VAL A 106 -8.54 -37.47 -27.51
C VAL A 106 -7.99 -36.55 -28.59
N ALA A 107 -7.14 -37.08 -29.47
CA ALA A 107 -6.61 -36.33 -30.60
C ALA A 107 -7.72 -36.09 -31.64
N ALA A 108 -8.19 -34.84 -31.75
CA ALA A 108 -9.16 -34.46 -32.77
C ALA A 108 -8.55 -34.58 -34.17
N VAL A 109 -9.20 -35.36 -35.05
CA VAL A 109 -8.84 -35.42 -36.47
C VAL A 109 -9.31 -34.12 -37.14
N PRO A 110 -8.43 -33.35 -37.79
CA PRO A 110 -8.83 -32.10 -38.43
C PRO A 110 -9.76 -32.39 -39.63
N ALA A 111 -10.90 -31.71 -39.68
CA ALA A 111 -11.81 -31.79 -40.82
C ALA A 111 -11.11 -31.27 -42.08
N VAL A 112 -11.13 -32.10 -43.13
CA VAL A 112 -10.58 -31.78 -44.44
C VAL A 112 -11.68 -31.09 -45.26
N LEU A 113 -11.43 -29.86 -45.70
CA LEU A 113 -12.30 -29.16 -46.63
C LEU A 113 -12.23 -29.79 -48.02
N SER A 114 -13.37 -29.89 -48.71
CA SER A 114 -13.40 -30.40 -50.08
C SER A 114 -12.76 -29.43 -51.06
N ASP A 115 -12.30 -29.92 -52.21
CA ASP A 115 -11.72 -29.06 -53.28
C ASP A 115 -12.72 -28.02 -53.80
N GLU A 116 -14.02 -28.30 -53.71
CA GLU A 116 -15.09 -27.38 -54.11
C GLU A 116 -15.31 -26.27 -53.06
N GLU A 117 -15.19 -26.61 -51.77
CA GLU A 117 -15.18 -25.63 -50.69
C GLU A 117 -13.94 -24.73 -50.75
N ASN A 118 -12.76 -25.30 -51.01
CA ASN A 118 -11.52 -24.54 -51.17
C ASN A 118 -11.61 -23.55 -52.34
N LYS A 119 -12.14 -23.96 -53.50
CA LYS A 119 -12.40 -23.09 -54.65
C LYS A 119 -13.43 -21.99 -54.34
N THR A 120 -14.46 -22.30 -53.55
CA THR A 120 -15.51 -21.34 -53.19
C THR A 120 -14.98 -20.31 -52.18
N ILE A 121 -14.17 -20.73 -51.21
CA ILE A 121 -13.44 -19.84 -50.30
C ILE A 121 -12.54 -18.89 -51.10
N GLU A 122 -11.79 -19.38 -52.09
CA GLU A 122 -10.96 -18.55 -52.95
C GLU A 122 -11.77 -17.54 -53.78
N LYS A 123 -12.93 -17.94 -54.32
CA LYS A 123 -13.90 -17.02 -54.95
C LYS A 123 -14.33 -15.94 -53.95
N GLU A 124 -14.81 -16.32 -52.76
CA GLU A 124 -15.31 -15.36 -51.75
C GLU A 124 -14.25 -14.34 -51.32
N ILE A 125 -13.03 -14.78 -51.03
CA ILE A 125 -11.95 -13.87 -50.64
C ILE A 125 -11.58 -12.94 -51.80
N LEU A 126 -11.60 -13.41 -53.05
CA LEU A 126 -11.28 -12.59 -54.22
C LEU A 126 -12.32 -11.51 -54.46
N TYR A 127 -13.60 -11.82 -54.29
CA TYR A 127 -14.69 -10.84 -54.35
C TYR A 127 -14.63 -9.84 -53.17
N ALA A 128 -14.30 -10.29 -51.95
CA ALA A 128 -14.11 -9.41 -50.79
C ALA A 128 -12.89 -8.48 -50.95
N ALA A 129 -11.77 -9.01 -51.45
CA ALA A 129 -10.54 -8.24 -51.71
C ALA A 129 -10.74 -7.22 -52.84
N TRP A 130 -11.53 -7.56 -53.87
CA TRP A 130 -11.96 -6.63 -54.90
C TRP A 130 -12.85 -5.53 -54.30
N LEU A 131 -13.88 -5.88 -53.53
CA LEU A 131 -14.83 -4.91 -52.96
C LEU A 131 -14.14 -3.84 -52.09
N LEU A 132 -13.13 -4.24 -51.31
CA LEU A 132 -12.28 -3.33 -50.51
C LEU A 132 -11.44 -2.34 -51.34
N LYS A 133 -11.34 -2.51 -52.66
CA LYS A 133 -10.57 -1.67 -53.60
C LYS A 133 -11.46 -0.83 -54.54
N VAL A 134 -12.77 -1.08 -54.55
CA VAL A 134 -13.74 -0.38 -55.41
C VAL A 134 -13.79 1.11 -55.07
N LYS A 135 -13.73 1.98 -56.08
CA LYS A 135 -13.68 3.43 -55.92
C LYS A 135 -15.04 4.10 -56.01
N SER A 136 -15.97 3.54 -56.79
CA SER A 136 -17.32 4.07 -57.00
C SER A 136 -18.37 2.97 -57.07
N GLU A 137 -19.62 3.33 -56.78
CA GLU A 137 -20.77 2.42 -56.87
C GLU A 137 -21.00 1.93 -58.32
N ASP A 138 -20.64 2.74 -59.32
CA ASP A 138 -20.72 2.35 -60.73
C ASP A 138 -19.69 1.29 -61.15
N GLU A 139 -18.65 1.04 -60.35
CA GLU A 139 -17.78 -0.12 -60.52
C GLU A 139 -18.44 -1.40 -59.98
N LEU A 140 -19.32 -1.33 -58.97
CA LEU A 140 -20.12 -2.48 -58.50
C LEU A 140 -21.07 -2.99 -59.58
N LYS A 141 -21.73 -2.07 -60.30
CA LYS A 141 -22.66 -2.38 -61.41
C LYS A 141 -22.00 -3.13 -62.58
N LYS A 142 -20.67 -3.20 -62.64
CA LYS A 142 -19.91 -3.92 -63.68
C LYS A 142 -19.71 -5.41 -63.37
N VAL A 143 -20.00 -5.86 -62.15
CA VAL A 143 -19.86 -7.27 -61.75
C VAL A 143 -21.14 -8.04 -62.03
N ARG A 144 -21.06 -9.01 -62.96
CA ARG A 144 -22.23 -9.79 -63.41
C ARG A 144 -22.58 -11.00 -62.53
N ASP A 145 -21.64 -11.46 -61.71
CA ASP A 145 -21.74 -12.69 -60.89
C ASP A 145 -21.34 -12.41 -59.43
N PHE A 146 -21.86 -11.31 -58.84
CA PHE A 146 -21.57 -10.99 -57.44
C PHE A 146 -22.27 -12.00 -56.53
N PRO A 147 -21.56 -12.65 -55.59
CA PRO A 147 -22.15 -13.67 -54.73
C PRO A 147 -23.23 -13.06 -53.84
N ALA A 148 -24.46 -13.57 -53.95
CA ALA A 148 -25.60 -13.07 -53.18
C ALA A 148 -25.41 -13.16 -51.65
N LYS A 149 -24.53 -14.08 -51.19
CA LYS A 149 -24.09 -14.28 -49.81
C LYS A 149 -22.65 -14.82 -49.82
N PHE A 150 -21.83 -14.39 -48.87
CA PHE A 150 -20.52 -14.99 -48.58
C PHE A 150 -20.70 -16.09 -47.53
N LEU A 151 -20.84 -17.35 -47.97
CA LEU A 151 -21.17 -18.49 -47.12
C LEU A 151 -20.05 -18.79 -46.11
N PHE A 152 -18.80 -18.73 -46.54
CA PHE A 152 -17.67 -19.07 -45.68
C PHE A 152 -17.28 -17.95 -44.72
N LEU A 153 -17.44 -16.69 -45.14
CA LEU A 153 -17.34 -15.57 -44.20
C LEU A 153 -18.46 -15.62 -43.15
N LYS A 154 -19.68 -16.04 -43.52
CA LYS A 154 -20.78 -16.23 -42.57
C LYS A 154 -20.52 -17.36 -41.57
N GLU A 155 -19.98 -18.50 -41.99
CA GLU A 155 -19.60 -19.57 -41.05
C GLU A 155 -18.45 -19.14 -40.12
N ILE A 156 -17.49 -18.34 -40.61
CA ILE A 156 -16.47 -17.73 -39.75
C ILE A 156 -17.09 -16.78 -38.72
N GLN A 157 -18.01 -15.89 -39.12
CA GLN A 157 -18.74 -15.04 -38.18
C GLN A 157 -19.48 -15.86 -37.13
N LYS A 158 -20.22 -16.88 -37.54
CA LYS A 158 -20.97 -17.75 -36.63
C LYS A 158 -20.05 -18.47 -35.63
N ALA A 159 -18.88 -18.92 -36.06
CA ALA A 159 -17.87 -19.48 -35.16
C ALA A 159 -17.29 -18.43 -34.20
N ILE A 160 -17.10 -17.18 -34.65
CA ILE A 160 -16.70 -16.06 -33.78
C ILE A 160 -17.82 -15.73 -32.79
N GLU A 161 -19.09 -15.71 -33.20
CA GLU A 161 -20.24 -15.45 -32.33
C GLU A 161 -20.40 -16.54 -31.26
N VAL A 162 -20.18 -17.81 -31.61
CA VAL A 162 -20.10 -18.95 -30.68
C VAL A 162 -18.91 -18.78 -29.72
N PHE A 163 -17.73 -18.41 -30.22
CA PHE A 163 -16.52 -18.21 -29.40
C PHE A 163 -16.60 -16.98 -28.48
N VAL A 164 -17.31 -15.93 -28.89
CA VAL A 164 -17.53 -14.67 -28.14
C VAL A 164 -18.82 -14.73 -27.31
N GLY A 165 -19.57 -15.84 -27.36
CA GLY A 165 -20.71 -16.10 -26.48
C GLY A 165 -22.01 -15.37 -26.84
N GLN A 166 -22.13 -14.79 -28.04
CA GLN A 166 -23.40 -14.16 -28.47
C GLN A 166 -24.38 -15.20 -29.03
N SER A 167 -24.92 -16.02 -28.12
CA SER A 167 -26.18 -16.74 -28.32
C SER A 167 -27.34 -15.74 -28.29
N THR A 168 -28.02 -15.52 -29.42
CA THR A 168 -29.32 -14.85 -29.40
C THR A 168 -30.40 -15.81 -28.90
N GLY A 169 -30.70 -15.75 -27.59
CA GLY A 169 -31.94 -16.27 -27.04
C GLY A 169 -31.92 -17.68 -26.42
N SER A 170 -30.76 -18.25 -26.11
CA SER A 170 -30.68 -19.51 -25.35
C SER A 170 -29.71 -19.37 -24.16
N PRO A 171 -30.07 -19.84 -22.94
CA PRO A 171 -29.28 -19.64 -21.73
C PRO A 171 -27.90 -20.31 -21.87
N THR A 172 -26.85 -19.56 -21.56
CA THR A 172 -25.46 -20.01 -21.67
C THR A 172 -25.10 -20.97 -20.53
N ASN A 173 -24.47 -22.10 -20.85
CA ASN A 173 -23.97 -23.11 -19.89
C ASN A 173 -22.75 -22.67 -19.05
N PHE A 174 -22.58 -21.37 -18.80
CA PHE A 174 -21.65 -20.87 -17.78
C PHE A 174 -22.36 -20.86 -16.42
N ALA A 175 -21.68 -21.29 -15.36
CA ALA A 175 -22.23 -21.31 -14.00
C ALA A 175 -22.40 -19.91 -13.37
N PHE A 176 -22.15 -18.84 -14.12
CA PHE A 176 -22.19 -17.44 -13.68
C PHE A 176 -22.87 -16.59 -14.76
N SER A 177 -23.67 -15.61 -14.34
CA SER A 177 -24.27 -14.65 -15.26
C SER A 177 -23.22 -13.69 -15.85
N GLU A 178 -23.52 -13.13 -17.02
CA GLU A 178 -22.68 -12.14 -17.70
C GLU A 178 -22.34 -10.96 -16.76
N SER A 179 -23.34 -10.48 -16.02
CA SER A 179 -23.20 -9.41 -15.04
C SER A 179 -22.30 -9.79 -13.86
N ALA A 180 -22.32 -11.04 -13.39
CA ALA A 180 -21.42 -11.49 -12.33
C ALA A 180 -19.94 -11.43 -12.76
N ILE A 181 -19.63 -11.73 -14.03
CA ILE A 181 -18.28 -11.61 -14.58
C ILE A 181 -17.86 -10.12 -14.65
N ILE A 182 -18.76 -9.27 -15.15
CA ILE A 182 -18.56 -7.81 -15.24
C ILE A 182 -18.30 -7.18 -13.85
N TYR A 183 -19.09 -7.57 -12.85
CA TYR A 183 -18.91 -7.14 -11.46
C TYR A 183 -17.59 -7.65 -10.88
N GLY A 184 -17.25 -8.93 -11.09
CA GLY A 184 -15.97 -9.49 -10.63
C GLY A 184 -14.74 -8.80 -11.23
N ILE A 185 -14.80 -8.38 -12.49
CA ILE A 185 -13.74 -7.60 -13.15
C ILE A 185 -13.67 -6.17 -12.58
N THR A 186 -14.83 -5.54 -12.35
CA THR A 186 -14.92 -4.22 -11.70
C THR A 186 -14.23 -4.25 -10.33
N ASP A 187 -14.59 -5.23 -9.48
CA ASP A 187 -14.05 -5.40 -8.14
C ASP A 187 -12.56 -5.74 -8.14
N PHE A 188 -12.13 -6.60 -9.06
CA PHE A 188 -10.71 -6.91 -9.26
C PHE A 188 -9.91 -5.65 -9.58
N ILE A 189 -10.40 -4.78 -10.47
CA ILE A 189 -9.67 -3.57 -10.88
C ILE A 189 -9.67 -2.52 -9.75
N ILE A 190 -10.77 -2.35 -9.02
CA ILE A 190 -10.82 -1.45 -7.85
C ILE A 190 -9.84 -1.93 -6.78
N ARG A 191 -9.89 -3.21 -6.41
CA ARG A 191 -8.99 -3.82 -5.42
C ARG A 191 -7.54 -3.71 -5.87
N ARG A 192 -7.22 -4.05 -7.12
CA ARG A 192 -5.85 -3.87 -7.64
C ARG A 192 -5.47 -2.39 -7.59
N GLY A 193 -6.37 -1.47 -7.93
CA GLY A 193 -6.17 -0.03 -7.75
C GLY A 193 -5.76 0.36 -6.33
N LYS A 194 -6.44 -0.15 -5.30
CA LYS A 194 -6.08 0.02 -3.88
C LYS A 194 -4.74 -0.61 -3.51
N GLU A 195 -4.53 -1.88 -3.84
CA GLU A 195 -3.30 -2.62 -3.51
C GLU A 195 -2.06 -1.98 -4.11
N GLU A 196 -2.19 -1.60 -5.39
CA GLU A 196 -1.24 -0.76 -6.08
C GLU A 196 -0.96 0.45 -5.16
N LEU A 197 -2.00 1.16 -4.65
CA LEU A 197 -1.90 2.50 -4.02
C LEU A 197 -1.17 2.41 -2.67
N VAL A 198 -1.30 1.27 -1.99
CA VAL A 198 -0.51 0.93 -0.81
C VAL A 198 0.97 0.65 -1.15
N GLU A 199 1.25 -0.04 -2.26
CA GLU A 199 2.59 -0.57 -2.60
C GLU A 199 3.69 0.51 -2.64
N SER A 200 3.48 1.64 -3.34
CA SER A 200 4.50 2.72 -3.37
C SER A 200 4.41 3.71 -2.23
N TYR A 201 3.31 3.78 -1.50
CA TYR A 201 3.33 4.51 -0.24
C TYR A 201 4.31 3.83 0.70
N LEU A 202 4.21 2.50 0.82
CA LEU A 202 5.11 1.67 1.60
C LEU A 202 6.54 1.64 1.03
N GLU A 203 6.74 1.67 -0.29
CA GLU A 203 8.09 1.83 -0.88
C GLU A 203 8.70 3.20 -0.54
N GLY A 204 7.94 4.29 -0.72
CA GLY A 204 8.39 5.65 -0.39
C GLY A 204 8.63 5.84 1.10
N TRP A 205 7.81 5.20 1.94
CA TRP A 205 7.95 5.11 3.40
C TRP A 205 9.22 4.35 3.78
N TYR A 206 9.42 3.16 3.22
CA TYR A 206 10.60 2.33 3.46
C TYR A 206 11.87 3.12 3.14
N ASN A 207 11.93 3.78 1.99
CA ASN A 207 13.08 4.61 1.61
C ASN A 207 13.31 5.76 2.62
N ARG A 208 12.27 6.56 2.95
CA ARG A 208 12.40 7.68 3.90
C ARG A 208 12.86 7.26 5.30
N LEU A 209 12.40 6.11 5.78
CA LEU A 209 12.78 5.58 7.08
C LEU A 209 14.17 4.91 7.06
N ASN A 210 14.46 4.10 6.05
CA ASN A 210 15.73 3.39 5.91
C ASN A 210 16.91 4.35 5.64
N GLU A 211 16.66 5.50 5.00
CA GLU A 211 17.64 6.59 4.82
C GLU A 211 17.90 7.39 6.12
N SER A 212 17.05 7.28 7.14
CA SER A 212 17.21 8.00 8.41
C SER A 212 18.15 7.25 9.36
N GLU A 213 19.28 7.87 9.69
CA GLU A 213 20.22 7.39 10.72
C GLU A 213 19.58 7.23 12.11
N ILE A 214 18.45 7.92 12.37
CA ILE A 214 17.73 7.86 13.65
C ILE A 214 16.58 6.84 13.60
N LEU A 215 15.77 6.84 12.53
CA LEU A 215 14.58 5.98 12.46
C LEU A 215 14.89 4.55 11.97
N SER A 216 15.95 4.36 11.18
CA SER A 216 16.34 3.03 10.69
C SER A 216 16.75 2.07 11.83
N PRO A 217 17.56 2.48 12.84
CA PRO A 217 17.82 1.67 14.03
C PRO A 217 16.61 1.41 14.93
N LEU A 218 15.61 2.30 14.95
CA LEU A 218 14.37 2.12 15.73
C LEU A 218 13.45 1.08 15.11
N LEU A 219 13.35 1.03 13.78
CA LEU A 219 12.31 0.30 13.05
C LEU A 219 12.87 -0.89 12.24
N VAL A 220 13.91 -1.56 12.77
CA VAL A 220 14.68 -2.60 12.05
C VAL A 220 13.79 -3.75 11.60
N GLN A 221 12.92 -4.26 12.47
CA GLN A 221 12.04 -5.38 12.12
C GLN A 221 10.96 -4.95 11.13
N THR A 222 10.35 -3.79 11.35
CA THR A 222 9.27 -3.26 10.53
C THR A 222 9.78 -2.93 9.13
N LEU A 223 10.98 -2.36 9.01
CA LEU A 223 11.67 -2.15 7.73
C LEU A 223 12.01 -3.46 7.03
N SER A 224 12.43 -4.49 7.78
CA SER A 224 12.69 -5.83 7.23
C SER A 224 11.41 -6.46 6.65
N VAL A 225 10.30 -6.41 7.38
CA VAL A 225 8.99 -6.91 6.91
C VAL A 225 8.48 -6.11 5.72
N THR A 226 8.59 -4.77 5.72
CA THR A 226 8.15 -3.96 4.57
C THR A 226 9.03 -4.17 3.34
N LYS A 227 10.34 -4.37 3.50
CA LYS A 227 11.22 -4.78 2.39
C LYS A 227 10.84 -6.14 1.83
N ALA A 228 10.47 -7.09 2.70
CA ALA A 228 9.97 -8.39 2.28
C ALA A 228 8.57 -8.31 1.64
N PHE A 229 7.76 -7.29 1.97
CA PHE A 229 6.49 -7.00 1.29
C PHE A 229 6.72 -6.40 -0.10
N THR A 230 7.57 -5.37 -0.24
CA THR A 230 7.85 -4.74 -1.56
C THR A 230 8.61 -5.65 -2.52
N GLN A 231 9.28 -6.69 -2.02
CA GLN A 231 9.91 -7.74 -2.84
C GLN A 231 8.97 -8.89 -3.21
N ASP A 232 7.98 -9.19 -2.36
CA ASP A 232 6.97 -10.19 -2.65
C ASP A 232 5.92 -9.61 -3.61
N ASN A 233 6.08 -9.90 -4.90
CA ASN A 233 5.22 -9.40 -5.98
C ASN A 233 3.76 -9.92 -5.89
N GLY A 234 3.41 -10.66 -4.83
CA GLY A 234 2.15 -11.36 -4.63
C GLY A 234 1.04 -10.56 -3.94
N LEU A 235 -0.19 -10.97 -4.21
CA LEU A 235 -1.41 -10.50 -3.55
C LEU A 235 -1.43 -11.02 -2.11
N GLY A 236 -1.05 -10.18 -1.15
CA GLY A 236 -0.77 -10.65 0.21
C GLY A 236 -0.83 -9.59 1.30
N LEU A 237 -1.62 -8.53 1.17
CA LEU A 237 -1.77 -7.51 2.20
C LEU A 237 -2.18 -8.14 3.56
N ALA A 238 -3.10 -9.11 3.54
CA ALA A 238 -3.45 -9.96 4.69
C ALA A 238 -2.31 -10.88 5.20
N LYS A 239 -1.36 -11.31 4.35
CA LYS A 239 -0.21 -12.15 4.72
C LYS A 239 0.87 -11.37 5.50
N TYR A 240 0.87 -10.03 5.39
CA TYR A 240 1.85 -9.15 6.03
C TYR A 240 1.30 -8.37 7.22
N GLY A 241 -0.02 -8.23 7.40
CA GLY A 241 -0.64 -7.57 8.55
C GLY A 241 -0.10 -8.05 9.91
N ASP A 242 -0.21 -9.34 10.21
CA ASP A 242 0.30 -9.93 11.46
C ASP A 242 1.83 -9.80 11.60
N LYS A 243 2.56 -9.80 10.48
CA LYS A 243 4.03 -9.65 10.49
C LYS A 243 4.44 -8.22 10.80
N TRP A 244 3.75 -7.24 10.23
CA TRP A 244 3.93 -5.82 10.57
C TRP A 244 3.53 -5.56 12.02
N LYS A 245 2.43 -6.16 12.49
CA LYS A 245 1.99 -6.10 13.88
C LYS A 245 3.09 -6.63 14.81
N ALA A 246 3.55 -7.86 14.62
CA ALA A 246 4.62 -8.45 15.43
C ALA A 246 5.96 -7.67 15.34
N ALA A 247 6.35 -7.23 14.14
CA ALA A 247 7.60 -6.49 13.93
C ALA A 247 7.60 -5.11 14.61
N MET A 248 6.51 -4.35 14.48
CA MET A 248 6.37 -3.04 15.12
C MET A 248 6.30 -3.17 16.65
N GLN A 249 5.59 -4.18 17.16
CA GLN A 249 5.58 -4.48 18.59
C GLN A 249 6.98 -4.78 19.13
N GLU A 250 7.82 -5.48 18.36
CA GLU A 250 9.19 -5.80 18.74
C GLU A 250 10.12 -4.58 18.65
N ASP A 251 10.02 -3.79 17.58
CA ASP A 251 10.76 -2.52 17.46
C ASP A 251 10.43 -1.55 18.61
N LEU A 252 9.15 -1.40 18.95
CA LEU A 252 8.70 -0.59 20.09
C LEU A 252 9.20 -1.11 21.44
N ARG A 253 9.19 -2.44 21.67
CA ARG A 253 9.79 -3.06 22.88
C ARG A 253 11.30 -2.80 23.00
N ARG A 254 11.99 -2.59 21.88
CA ARG A 254 13.44 -2.39 21.83
C ARG A 254 13.87 -0.92 21.98
N ILE A 255 12.92 0.03 22.02
CA ILE A 255 13.23 1.47 22.21
C ILE A 255 14.10 1.73 23.46
N PRO A 256 13.81 1.20 24.67
CA PRO A 256 14.69 1.35 25.82
C PRO A 256 16.12 0.85 25.54
N HIS A 257 16.26 -0.37 25.00
CA HIS A 257 17.56 -0.95 24.66
C HIS A 257 18.34 -0.11 23.62
N LEU A 258 17.66 0.57 22.70
CA LEU A 258 18.30 1.47 21.74
C LEU A 258 18.72 2.80 22.39
N LEU A 259 17.91 3.36 23.28
CA LEU A 259 18.24 4.57 24.05
C LEU A 259 19.35 4.35 25.09
N MET A 260 19.59 3.10 25.52
CA MET A 260 20.79 2.71 26.28
C MET A 260 22.08 2.76 25.46
N ASN A 261 22.01 2.71 24.13
CA ASN A 261 23.19 2.66 23.28
C ASN A 261 23.81 4.06 23.12
N GLU A 262 25.03 4.20 23.64
CA GLU A 262 25.77 5.47 23.61
C GLU A 262 25.92 6.06 22.19
N GLN A 263 26.26 5.23 21.21
CA GLN A 263 26.48 5.67 19.82
C GLN A 263 25.18 6.17 19.19
N TYR A 264 24.06 5.51 19.47
CA TYR A 264 22.74 5.94 18.99
C TYR A 264 22.34 7.29 19.59
N VAL A 265 22.55 7.47 20.89
CA VAL A 265 22.28 8.74 21.57
C VAL A 265 23.21 9.86 21.08
N ASP A 266 24.47 9.58 20.76
CA ASP A 266 25.35 10.55 20.12
C ASP A 266 24.90 10.94 18.70
N VAL A 267 24.34 10.00 17.93
CA VAL A 267 23.71 10.30 16.63
C VAL A 267 22.49 11.22 16.82
N LEU A 268 21.64 11.00 17.83
CA LEU A 268 20.55 11.92 18.16
C LEU A 268 21.07 13.34 18.40
N PHE A 269 22.08 13.50 19.27
CA PHE A 269 22.68 14.81 19.54
C PHE A 269 23.43 15.41 18.35
N SER A 270 23.95 14.60 17.42
CA SER A 270 24.60 15.11 16.20
C SER A 270 23.64 15.91 15.31
N LYS A 271 22.32 15.61 15.39
CA LYS A 271 21.28 16.37 14.70
C LYS A 271 20.80 17.59 15.48
N ILE A 272 21.34 17.85 16.68
CA ILE A 272 20.95 19.00 17.51
C ILE A 272 22.21 19.72 18.02
N PRO A 273 23.01 20.32 17.12
CA PRO A 273 24.35 20.84 17.42
C PRO A 273 24.36 22.07 18.35
N SER A 274 23.20 22.68 18.60
CA SER A 274 23.01 23.89 19.40
C SER A 274 22.81 23.63 20.90
N ILE A 275 22.76 22.37 21.34
CA ILE A 275 22.77 22.02 22.78
C ILE A 275 24.20 22.19 23.34
N GLN A 276 24.34 22.98 24.41
CA GLN A 276 25.61 23.16 25.12
C GLN A 276 26.16 21.83 25.67
N ASP A 277 27.48 21.62 25.60
CA ASP A 277 28.11 20.34 26.01
C ASP A 277 27.76 19.89 27.44
N ALA A 278 27.65 20.82 28.39
CA ALA A 278 27.24 20.52 29.76
C ALA A 278 25.80 19.96 29.82
N THR A 279 24.85 20.61 29.13
CA THR A 279 23.47 20.15 28.98
C THR A 279 23.40 18.81 28.23
N LYS A 280 24.19 18.65 27.16
CA LYS A 280 24.27 17.41 26.38
C LYS A 280 24.71 16.23 27.25
N LYS A 281 25.71 16.39 28.12
CA LYS A 281 26.17 15.35 29.05
C LYS A 281 25.09 14.93 30.06
N GLU A 282 24.39 15.91 30.62
CA GLU A 282 23.28 15.68 31.56
C GLU A 282 22.11 14.95 30.89
N LEU A 283 21.69 15.42 29.71
CA LEU A 283 20.67 14.78 28.88
C LEU A 283 21.06 13.35 28.47
N LYS A 284 22.31 13.13 28.04
CA LYS A 284 22.82 11.83 27.63
C LYS A 284 22.73 10.81 28.77
N ALA A 285 23.18 11.19 29.96
CA ALA A 285 23.07 10.33 31.14
C ALA A 285 21.60 10.06 31.50
N ALA A 286 20.72 11.06 31.44
CA ALA A 286 19.31 10.91 31.75
C ALA A 286 18.60 9.97 30.76
N ILE A 287 18.84 10.10 29.46
CA ILE A 287 18.24 9.24 28.43
C ILE A 287 18.74 7.80 28.61
N MET A 288 20.06 7.58 28.64
CA MET A 288 20.63 6.23 28.70
C MET A 288 20.26 5.50 29.99
N GLY A 289 20.33 6.18 31.14
CA GLY A 289 20.08 5.55 32.44
C GLY A 289 18.60 5.35 32.77
N SER A 290 17.71 6.25 32.32
CA SER A 290 16.27 6.03 32.46
C SER A 290 15.80 4.90 31.53
N ALA A 291 16.40 4.79 30.34
CA ALA A 291 16.17 3.68 29.43
C ALA A 291 16.70 2.33 29.96
N ASP A 292 17.89 2.29 30.57
CA ASP A 292 18.43 1.07 31.23
C ASP A 292 17.51 0.58 32.35
N LEU A 293 17.10 1.50 33.23
CA LEU A 293 16.12 1.17 34.27
C LEU A 293 14.79 0.69 33.69
N THR A 294 14.28 1.36 32.66
CA THR A 294 13.02 0.98 32.00
C THR A 294 13.10 -0.43 31.42
N TYR A 295 14.22 -0.74 30.76
CA TYR A 295 14.47 -2.05 30.17
C TYR A 295 14.57 -3.16 31.23
N ARG A 296 15.26 -2.89 32.34
CA ARG A 296 15.40 -3.83 33.47
C ARG A 296 14.08 -4.09 34.18
N LEU A 297 13.29 -3.05 34.46
CA LEU A 297 11.95 -3.17 35.02
C LEU A 297 11.02 -3.95 34.08
N TYR A 298 11.13 -3.75 32.75
CA TYR A 298 10.44 -4.57 31.75
C TYR A 298 10.86 -6.05 31.79
N LEU A 299 12.16 -6.34 31.97
CA LEU A 299 12.68 -7.69 32.22
C LEU A 299 12.29 -8.25 33.60
N LYS A 300 11.47 -7.52 34.38
CA LYS A 300 11.04 -7.85 35.76
C LYS A 300 12.19 -7.95 36.76
N GLU A 301 13.32 -7.26 36.51
CA GLU A 301 14.35 -7.09 37.53
C GLU A 301 13.78 -6.22 38.67
N HIS A 302 13.97 -6.66 39.92
CA HIS A 302 13.55 -5.91 41.09
C HIS A 302 14.25 -4.54 41.12
N VAL A 303 13.53 -3.43 41.36
CA VAL A 303 14.07 -2.05 41.25
C VAL A 303 15.38 -1.86 41.99
N VAL A 304 15.54 -2.44 43.18
CA VAL A 304 16.78 -2.39 43.98
C VAL A 304 17.96 -3.04 43.27
N SER A 305 17.75 -4.19 42.60
CA SER A 305 18.80 -4.84 41.79
C SER A 305 19.13 -4.01 40.55
N ALA A 306 18.11 -3.50 39.86
CA ALA A 306 18.29 -2.68 38.67
C ALA A 306 19.07 -1.40 38.97
N VAL A 307 18.65 -0.65 40.01
CA VAL A 307 19.32 0.58 40.46
C VAL A 307 20.74 0.31 40.96
N ALA A 308 20.95 -0.79 41.71
CA ALA A 308 22.29 -1.19 42.13
C ALA A 308 23.20 -1.50 40.93
N SER A 309 22.72 -2.28 39.95
CA SER A 309 23.49 -2.65 38.76
C SER A 309 23.86 -1.44 37.88
N ILE A 310 22.94 -0.48 37.70
CA ILE A 310 23.24 0.78 37.00
C ILE A 310 24.25 1.62 37.79
N SER A 311 24.06 1.74 39.12
CA SER A 311 24.98 2.43 40.02
C SER A 311 26.39 1.84 39.99
N ASP A 312 26.50 0.51 39.94
CA ASP A 312 27.78 -0.20 39.87
C ASP A 312 28.51 0.12 38.57
N GLY A 313 27.80 0.14 37.44
CA GLY A 313 28.33 0.56 36.15
C GLY A 313 28.89 1.99 36.16
N TYR A 314 28.19 2.93 36.80
CA TYR A 314 28.67 4.31 36.93
C TYR A 314 29.90 4.46 37.86
N CYS A 315 30.06 3.60 38.86
CA CYS A 315 31.19 3.64 39.80
C CYS A 315 32.40 2.79 39.39
N ALA A 316 32.31 1.97 38.34
CA ALA A 316 33.34 1.00 37.94
C ALA A 316 34.63 1.60 37.34
N GLY A 317 34.61 2.86 36.91
CA GLY A 317 35.76 3.53 36.28
C GLY A 317 36.91 3.88 37.25
N GLN A 318 38.08 4.21 36.70
CA GLN A 318 39.19 4.80 37.46
C GLN A 318 39.06 6.33 37.61
N ASP A 319 38.47 7.01 36.63
CA ASP A 319 38.36 8.48 36.60
C ASP A 319 37.01 8.96 37.18
N VAL A 320 36.63 8.41 38.34
CA VAL A 320 35.33 8.51 39.06
C VAL A 320 34.88 9.97 39.32
N PHE A 321 35.77 10.94 39.16
CA PHE A 321 35.52 12.36 39.43
C PHE A 321 35.54 13.25 38.18
N LYS A 322 35.80 12.67 36.99
CA LYS A 322 35.53 13.35 35.72
C LYS A 322 34.21 12.82 35.17
N ASP A 323 33.29 13.75 34.89
CA ASP A 323 32.01 13.49 34.22
C ASP A 323 30.93 12.80 35.08
N ASN A 324 30.49 13.53 36.10
CA ASN A 324 29.42 13.15 37.03
C ASN A 324 28.10 13.93 36.80
N PRO A 325 27.36 13.68 35.71
CA PRO A 325 25.99 14.14 35.54
C PRO A 325 25.12 13.93 36.78
N LEU A 326 24.27 14.92 37.08
CA LEU A 326 23.27 14.90 38.13
C LEU A 326 22.43 13.62 38.10
N PHE A 327 22.06 13.13 36.91
CA PHE A 327 21.33 11.87 36.78
C PHE A 327 22.11 10.67 37.37
N LYS A 328 23.39 10.50 37.00
CA LYS A 328 24.21 9.39 37.51
C LYS A 328 24.34 9.49 39.03
N ARG A 329 24.51 10.70 39.55
CA ARG A 329 24.58 10.99 41.00
C ARG A 329 23.26 10.65 41.71
N ILE A 330 22.11 10.94 41.11
CA ILE A 330 20.79 10.55 41.62
C ILE A 330 20.63 9.01 41.66
N ILE A 331 21.06 8.29 40.63
CA ILE A 331 21.03 6.80 40.64
C ILE A 331 21.91 6.23 41.76
N VAL A 332 23.16 6.70 41.87
CA VAL A 332 24.10 6.22 42.90
C VAL A 332 23.62 6.56 44.32
N LEU A 333 23.02 7.73 44.53
CA LEU A 333 22.41 8.06 45.83
C LEU A 333 21.16 7.22 46.10
N SER A 334 20.36 6.89 45.08
CA SER A 334 19.20 6.02 45.21
C SER A 334 19.61 4.61 45.65
N ASP A 335 20.68 4.06 45.08
CA ASP A 335 21.28 2.78 45.51
C ASP A 335 21.71 2.80 46.98
N ILE A 336 22.41 3.85 47.43
CA ILE A 336 22.81 4.02 48.83
C ILE A 336 21.59 4.05 49.75
N LEU A 337 20.58 4.84 49.41
CA LEU A 337 19.36 4.97 50.21
C LEU A 337 18.56 3.67 50.24
N MET A 338 18.50 2.93 49.13
CA MET A 338 17.92 1.58 49.07
C MET A 338 18.71 0.54 49.87
N LYS A 339 20.02 0.71 50.07
CA LYS A 339 20.83 -0.14 50.97
C LYS A 339 20.66 0.23 52.45
N VAL A 340 20.19 1.44 52.74
CA VAL A 340 19.82 1.88 54.10
C VAL A 340 18.40 1.45 54.46
N SER A 341 17.46 1.49 53.52
CA SER A 341 16.04 1.15 53.77
C SER A 341 15.74 -0.35 53.87
N GLY A 342 16.73 -1.25 53.78
CA GLY A 342 16.50 -2.71 53.79
C GLY A 342 17.52 -3.53 53.03
N THR A 343 17.26 -4.83 52.90
CA THR A 343 18.15 -5.81 52.25
C THR A 343 17.43 -6.64 51.20
N LEU A 344 18.03 -6.79 50.01
CA LEU A 344 17.53 -7.68 48.96
C LEU A 344 17.97 -9.13 49.22
N GLU A 345 17.02 -10.01 49.47
CA GLU A 345 17.21 -11.45 49.63
C GLU A 345 16.83 -12.16 48.30
N ASN A 346 17.67 -13.11 47.86
CA ASN A 346 17.45 -13.95 46.67
C ASN A 346 17.09 -13.19 45.37
N ASN A 347 17.60 -11.97 45.19
CA ASN A 347 17.33 -11.03 44.08
C ASN A 347 15.84 -10.71 43.80
N THR A 348 14.93 -11.11 44.70
CA THR A 348 13.47 -11.12 44.44
C THR A 348 12.65 -10.58 45.59
N THR A 349 13.12 -10.74 46.83
CA THR A 349 12.41 -10.30 48.04
C THR A 349 13.23 -9.21 48.72
N TYR A 350 12.76 -7.98 48.70
CA TYR A 350 13.37 -6.89 49.44
C TYR A 350 12.76 -6.75 50.83
N LYS A 351 13.55 -7.09 51.83
CA LYS A 351 13.21 -6.95 53.24
C LYS A 351 13.47 -5.51 53.68
N ALA A 352 12.46 -4.67 53.46
CA ALA A 352 12.47 -3.30 53.93
C ALA A 352 12.54 -3.23 55.47
N VAL A 353 13.29 -2.26 55.99
CA VAL A 353 13.19 -1.84 57.39
C VAL A 353 11.77 -1.31 57.59
N LYS A 354 11.14 -1.62 58.74
CA LYS A 354 9.79 -1.11 59.02
C LYS A 354 9.85 0.40 59.25
N LEU A 355 8.77 1.09 58.91
CA LEU A 355 8.72 2.54 59.14
C LEU A 355 8.75 2.81 60.65
N ASP A 356 7.91 2.12 61.42
CA ASP A 356 7.80 2.19 62.88
C ASP A 356 9.17 2.06 63.59
N ASP A 357 9.99 1.07 63.20
CA ASP A 357 11.32 0.86 63.77
C ASP A 357 12.20 2.12 63.58
N VAL A 358 12.11 2.77 62.43
CA VAL A 358 12.83 4.02 62.08
C VAL A 358 12.21 5.25 62.73
N GLU A 359 10.93 5.23 63.09
CA GLU A 359 10.29 6.30 63.86
C GLU A 359 10.71 6.30 65.33
N THR A 360 11.10 5.14 65.88
CA THR A 360 11.60 5.01 67.27
C THR A 360 13.07 5.39 67.48
N LEU A 361 13.84 5.63 66.42
CA LEU A 361 15.25 5.99 66.54
C LEU A 361 15.42 7.39 67.15
N ASP A 362 16.21 7.46 68.24
CA ASP A 362 16.63 8.72 68.84
C ASP A 362 17.75 9.41 68.03
N ALA A 363 18.09 10.65 68.42
CA ALA A 363 19.07 11.46 67.70
C ALA A 363 20.46 10.79 67.61
N ASP A 364 20.87 10.04 68.65
CA ASP A 364 22.14 9.32 68.66
C ASP A 364 22.11 8.07 67.77
N SER A 365 20.98 7.38 67.68
CA SER A 365 20.76 6.26 66.76
C SER A 365 20.76 6.72 65.30
N TRP A 366 20.13 7.86 65.00
CA TRP A 366 20.21 8.51 63.68
C TRP A 366 21.62 8.98 63.32
N MET A 367 22.34 9.55 64.29
CA MET A 367 23.76 9.92 64.18
C MET A 367 24.64 8.70 63.84
N VAL A 368 24.41 7.56 64.49
CA VAL A 368 25.08 6.29 64.18
C VAL A 368 24.71 5.78 62.79
N LEU A 369 23.42 5.84 62.40
CA LEU A 369 22.97 5.42 61.07
C LEU A 369 23.62 6.23 59.94
N ILE A 370 23.69 7.56 60.09
CA ILE A 370 24.38 8.45 59.14
C ILE A 370 25.87 8.10 59.03
N LYS A 371 26.55 7.89 60.15
CA LYS A 371 27.97 7.50 60.18
C LYS A 371 28.21 6.12 59.53
N LEU A 372 27.31 5.16 59.74
CA LEU A 372 27.38 3.84 59.10
C LEU A 372 27.11 3.91 57.59
N MET A 373 26.12 4.71 57.17
CA MET A 373 25.84 4.97 55.75
C MET A 373 27.07 5.58 55.07
N TYR A 374 27.72 6.56 55.71
CA TYR A 374 28.97 7.16 55.25
C TYR A 374 30.10 6.13 55.16
N ALA A 375 30.43 5.45 56.26
CA ALA A 375 31.54 4.50 56.32
C ALA A 375 31.41 3.34 55.33
N ARG A 376 30.19 2.83 55.10
CA ARG A 376 29.93 1.74 54.15
C ARG A 376 29.95 2.17 52.68
N ASN A 377 29.65 3.44 52.39
CA ASN A 377 29.44 3.92 51.02
C ASN A 377 30.38 5.07 50.61
N ASN A 378 31.47 5.32 51.34
CA ASN A 378 32.30 6.52 51.17
C ASN A 378 32.62 6.85 49.70
N ARG A 379 33.18 5.91 48.92
CA ARG A 379 33.50 6.12 47.49
C ARG A 379 32.27 6.45 46.62
N ARG A 380 31.09 5.92 46.93
CA ARG A 380 29.83 6.26 46.23
C ARG A 380 29.31 7.63 46.67
N LEU A 381 29.48 8.00 47.94
CA LEU A 381 29.16 9.35 48.40
C LEU A 381 30.11 10.39 47.81
N GLU A 382 31.41 10.12 47.72
CA GLU A 382 32.39 10.98 47.01
C GLU A 382 31.91 11.27 45.57
N TYR A 383 31.45 10.23 44.85
CA TYR A 383 30.85 10.34 43.52
C TYR A 383 29.60 11.24 43.52
N VAL A 384 28.65 10.99 44.42
CA VAL A 384 27.42 11.78 44.57
C VAL A 384 27.71 13.24 44.94
N MET A 385 28.73 13.51 45.76
CA MET A 385 29.09 14.85 46.18
C MET A 385 29.86 15.63 45.10
N ASP A 386 30.50 14.95 44.14
CA ASP A 386 31.36 15.58 43.12
C ASP A 386 32.56 16.35 43.74
N SER A 387 32.99 15.95 44.94
CA SER A 387 34.22 16.39 45.62
C SER A 387 34.34 15.74 47.01
N PRO A 388 35.53 15.24 47.42
CA PRO A 388 35.77 14.82 48.80
C PRO A 388 35.54 15.93 49.83
N ALA A 389 35.91 17.19 49.52
CA ALA A 389 35.77 18.32 50.45
C ALA A 389 34.30 18.68 50.78
N LYS A 390 33.34 18.21 49.99
CA LYS A 390 31.91 18.38 50.30
C LYS A 390 31.38 17.29 51.24
N LEU A 391 32.13 16.20 51.48
CA LEU A 391 31.76 15.20 52.48
C LEU A 391 31.72 15.76 53.89
N ASP A 392 32.45 16.84 54.18
CA ASP A 392 32.41 17.52 55.48
C ASP A 392 31.00 18.03 55.87
N ILE A 393 30.09 18.14 54.90
CA ILE A 393 28.66 18.38 55.17
C ILE A 393 28.06 17.25 56.03
N PHE A 394 28.47 15.99 55.84
CA PHE A 394 28.10 14.85 56.68
C PHE A 394 28.77 14.88 58.06
N ASN A 395 29.87 15.64 58.24
CA ASN A 395 30.59 15.75 59.51
C ASN A 395 30.12 16.92 60.39
N GLY A 396 29.36 17.89 59.86
CA GLY A 396 29.00 19.10 60.62
C GLY A 396 27.59 19.64 60.41
N ASP A 397 27.19 19.92 59.16
CA ASP A 397 25.94 20.66 58.89
C ASP A 397 24.70 19.76 58.80
N LEU A 398 24.87 18.48 58.42
CA LEU A 398 23.80 17.49 58.45
C LEU A 398 23.24 17.28 59.86
N PHE A 399 24.10 17.27 60.87
CA PHE A 399 23.73 17.09 62.27
C PHE A 399 22.92 18.25 62.86
N LYS A 400 22.85 19.40 62.18
CA LYS A 400 21.99 20.53 62.56
C LYS A 400 20.59 20.48 61.91
N LYS A 401 20.35 19.51 61.02
CA LYS A 401 19.14 19.40 60.20
C LYS A 401 18.61 17.95 60.13
N THR A 402 18.79 17.23 61.23
CA THR A 402 18.40 15.81 61.40
C THR A 402 16.97 15.55 60.94
N GLU A 403 15.98 16.31 61.41
CA GLU A 403 14.55 16.11 61.05
C GLU A 403 14.25 16.11 59.55
N ALA A 404 14.88 17.00 58.79
CA ALA A 404 14.69 17.04 57.34
C ALA A 404 15.33 15.84 56.64
N PHE A 405 16.46 15.34 57.16
CA PHE A 405 17.06 14.09 56.69
C PHE A 405 16.20 12.88 57.09
N HIS A 406 15.68 12.82 58.32
CA HIS A 406 14.77 11.77 58.80
C HIS A 406 13.55 11.64 57.89
N TYR A 407 12.89 12.77 57.60
CA TYR A 407 11.72 12.85 56.72
C TYR A 407 11.99 12.27 55.32
N LEU A 408 13.14 12.61 54.72
CA LEU A 408 13.52 12.12 53.40
C LEU A 408 13.85 10.62 53.42
N VAL A 409 14.51 10.10 54.47
CA VAL A 409 14.77 8.66 54.63
C VAL A 409 13.45 7.89 54.81
N ARG A 410 12.53 8.38 55.66
CA ARG A 410 11.19 7.82 55.85
C ARG A 410 10.42 7.72 54.53
N LYS A 411 10.47 8.74 53.67
CA LYS A 411 9.86 8.67 52.33
C LYS A 411 10.44 7.57 51.45
N VAL A 412 11.76 7.41 51.41
CA VAL A 412 12.37 6.33 50.60
C VAL A 412 11.95 4.96 51.14
N ILE A 413 11.96 4.75 52.46
CA ILE A 413 11.47 3.52 53.08
C ILE A 413 10.01 3.24 52.68
N ALA A 414 9.10 4.21 52.84
CA ALA A 414 7.69 4.06 52.48
C ALA A 414 7.48 3.78 50.97
N GLN A 415 8.28 4.42 50.10
CA GLN A 415 8.23 4.21 48.65
C GLN A 415 8.71 2.80 48.26
N VAL A 416 9.80 2.30 48.86
CA VAL A 416 10.30 0.95 48.61
C VAL A 416 9.39 -0.13 49.22
N GLN A 417 8.80 0.12 50.40
CA GLN A 417 7.75 -0.75 50.96
C GLN A 417 6.53 -0.83 50.03
N THR A 418 6.10 0.30 49.47
CA THR A 418 4.99 0.34 48.49
C THR A 418 5.33 -0.49 47.25
N TYR A 419 6.55 -0.37 46.72
CA TYR A 419 7.04 -1.20 45.61
C TYR A 419 7.03 -2.71 45.94
N GLN A 420 7.57 -3.08 47.10
CA GLN A 420 7.60 -4.47 47.55
C GLN A 420 6.18 -5.04 47.74
N ASN A 421 5.25 -4.25 48.27
CA ASN A 421 3.85 -4.67 48.45
C ASN A 421 3.19 -4.95 47.09
N LEU A 422 3.41 -4.11 46.08
CA LEU A 422 2.90 -4.32 44.72
C LEU A 422 3.48 -5.59 44.07
N ILE A 423 4.79 -5.84 44.20
CA ILE A 423 5.41 -7.09 43.74
C ILE A 423 4.84 -8.31 44.46
N SER A 424 4.73 -8.26 45.79
CA SER A 424 4.19 -9.36 46.59
C SER A 424 2.72 -9.68 46.27
N GLN A 425 1.92 -8.66 45.93
CA GLN A 425 0.52 -8.83 45.50
C GLN A 425 0.41 -9.47 44.10
N ALA A 426 1.34 -9.17 43.19
CA ALA A 426 1.37 -9.74 41.84
C ALA A 426 1.73 -11.24 41.80
N GLY A 427 2.46 -11.72 42.81
CA GLY A 427 2.92 -13.11 42.91
C GLY A 427 3.75 -13.56 41.71
N THR A 428 3.63 -14.84 41.33
CA THR A 428 4.27 -15.41 40.12
C THR A 428 3.48 -15.14 38.83
N GLY A 429 2.41 -14.34 38.90
CA GLY A 429 1.52 -14.06 37.79
C GLY A 429 2.10 -13.12 36.73
N LYS A 430 1.30 -12.87 35.70
CA LYS A 430 1.45 -11.61 34.94
C LYS A 430 0.88 -10.50 35.83
N LEU A 431 1.68 -9.46 36.08
CA LEU A 431 1.21 -8.21 36.68
C LEU A 431 -0.03 -7.71 35.94
N SER A 432 -1.00 -7.16 36.67
CA SER A 432 -2.10 -6.48 36.00
C SER A 432 -1.61 -5.18 35.33
N PHE A 433 -2.46 -4.59 34.50
CA PHE A 433 -2.23 -3.27 33.91
C PHE A 433 -1.88 -2.22 34.97
N ASP A 434 -2.73 -2.12 36.00
CA ASP A 434 -2.64 -1.10 37.04
C ASP A 434 -1.42 -1.34 37.96
N ASP A 435 -1.10 -2.60 38.26
CA ASP A 435 0.10 -2.95 39.04
C ASP A 435 1.39 -2.62 38.28
N SER A 436 1.43 -2.90 36.97
CA SER A 436 2.60 -2.60 36.12
C SER A 436 2.87 -1.11 36.08
N ARG A 437 1.83 -0.30 35.82
CA ARG A 437 1.89 1.16 35.90
C ARG A 437 2.38 1.64 37.26
N LYS A 438 1.76 1.18 38.35
CA LYS A 438 2.11 1.58 39.72
C LYS A 438 3.56 1.22 40.06
N LEU A 439 4.08 0.08 39.60
CA LEU A 439 5.48 -0.28 39.79
C LEU A 439 6.43 0.69 39.10
N PHE A 440 6.16 1.10 37.85
CA PHE A 440 6.96 2.12 37.17
C PHE A 440 6.85 3.50 37.84
N GLU A 441 5.63 3.94 38.18
CA GLU A 441 5.39 5.20 38.90
C GLU A 441 6.12 5.24 40.25
N VAL A 442 6.05 4.14 41.02
CA VAL A 442 6.73 4.02 42.31
C VAL A 442 8.24 3.98 42.15
N ALA A 443 8.76 3.24 41.15
CA ALA A 443 10.18 3.17 40.85
C ALA A 443 10.75 4.52 40.43
N PHE A 444 10.08 5.26 39.55
CA PHE A 444 10.52 6.59 39.13
C PHE A 444 10.35 7.65 40.23
N GLY A 445 9.32 7.51 41.07
CA GLY A 445 9.12 8.37 42.26
C GLY A 445 10.28 8.32 43.25
N LEU A 446 11.07 7.24 43.30
CA LEU A 446 12.29 7.14 44.12
C LEU A 446 13.35 8.18 43.71
N PHE A 447 13.48 8.48 42.42
CA PHE A 447 14.42 9.51 41.95
C PHE A 447 13.95 10.91 42.29
N THR A 448 12.64 11.17 42.31
CA THR A 448 12.08 12.43 42.79
C THR A 448 12.37 12.65 44.28
N GLN A 449 12.26 11.61 45.12
CA GLN A 449 12.67 11.73 46.53
C GLN A 449 14.19 11.90 46.66
N THR A 450 14.97 11.20 45.85
CA THR A 450 16.44 11.34 45.83
C THR A 450 16.89 12.72 45.33
N GLN A 451 16.16 13.36 44.42
CA GLN A 451 16.39 14.75 44.05
C GLN A 451 16.09 15.71 45.22
N GLN A 452 15.07 15.43 46.05
CA GLN A 452 14.83 16.21 47.27
C GLN A 452 16.01 16.12 48.26
N PHE A 453 16.67 14.95 48.38
CA PHE A 453 17.96 14.85 49.08
C PHE A 453 19.05 15.71 48.44
N MET A 454 19.25 15.62 47.12
CA MET A 454 20.27 16.43 46.42
C MET A 454 20.05 17.94 46.63
N LYS A 455 18.80 18.39 46.62
CA LYS A 455 18.41 19.78 46.93
C LYS A 455 18.70 20.17 48.38
N PHE A 456 18.32 19.31 49.32
CA PHE A 456 18.57 19.52 50.75
C PHE A 456 20.06 19.72 51.06
N PHE A 457 20.93 18.95 50.41
CA PHE A 457 22.39 19.06 50.52
C PHE A 457 23.01 20.13 49.59
N LYS A 458 22.22 20.87 48.80
CA LYS A 458 22.69 21.86 47.80
C LYS A 458 23.68 21.28 46.77
N LEU A 459 23.46 20.03 46.36
CA LEU A 459 24.32 19.26 45.45
C LEU A 459 23.95 19.42 43.97
N GLU A 460 22.76 19.94 43.72
CA GLU A 460 22.26 20.36 42.42
C GLU A 460 22.71 21.81 42.17
N LYS A 461 23.46 22.04 41.09
CA LYS A 461 23.89 23.40 40.69
C LYS A 461 22.79 24.15 39.93
N ASP A 462 21.81 23.43 39.38
CA ASP A 462 20.82 23.95 38.44
C ASP A 462 19.49 23.15 38.48
N ASP A 463 18.56 23.58 39.35
CA ASP A 463 17.17 23.06 39.42
C ASP A 463 16.36 23.40 38.16
N VAL A 464 16.78 24.42 37.38
CA VAL A 464 16.14 24.74 36.10
C VAL A 464 16.47 23.67 35.08
N LEU A 465 17.73 23.22 35.00
CA LEU A 465 18.13 22.13 34.12
C LEU A 465 17.39 20.82 34.44
N PHE A 466 17.26 20.46 35.72
CA PHE A 466 16.50 19.25 36.08
C PHE A 466 15.04 19.33 35.64
N LYS A 467 14.33 20.42 35.99
CA LYS A 467 12.90 20.60 35.66
C LYS A 467 12.64 20.77 34.16
N ALA A 468 13.50 21.51 33.46
CA ALA A 468 13.33 21.79 32.04
C ALA A 468 13.72 20.60 31.16
N SER A 469 14.67 19.78 31.62
CA SER A 469 15.24 18.68 30.84
C SER A 469 14.96 17.31 31.45
N ILE A 470 15.53 16.99 32.61
CA ILE A 470 15.62 15.62 33.16
C ILE A 470 14.24 15.07 33.58
N GLU A 471 13.43 15.87 34.28
CA GLU A 471 12.10 15.47 34.76
C GLU A 471 11.13 15.04 33.63
N PRO A 472 11.03 15.77 32.49
CA PRO A 472 10.35 15.27 31.30
C PRO A 472 10.79 13.88 30.82
N TYR A 473 12.10 13.58 30.74
CA TYR A 473 12.57 12.25 30.29
C TYR A 473 12.15 11.14 31.24
N PHE A 474 12.13 11.38 32.56
CA PHE A 474 11.60 10.40 33.51
C PHE A 474 10.14 10.04 33.22
N ARG A 475 9.30 11.05 32.94
CA ARG A 475 7.90 10.81 32.57
C ARG A 475 7.78 10.02 31.27
N TYR A 476 8.53 10.37 30.23
CA TYR A 476 8.47 9.63 28.96
C TYR A 476 9.06 8.21 29.05
N ALA A 477 10.09 8.00 29.87
CA ALA A 477 10.64 6.67 30.15
C ALA A 477 9.63 5.80 30.92
N GLN A 478 8.90 6.40 31.88
CA GLN A 478 7.75 5.77 32.54
C GLN A 478 6.64 5.41 31.54
N GLU A 479 6.23 6.34 30.66
CA GLU A 479 5.22 6.10 29.62
C GLU A 479 5.63 4.96 28.66
N ILE A 480 6.91 4.91 28.26
CA ILE A 480 7.49 3.82 27.45
C ILE A 480 7.45 2.49 28.22
N GLY A 481 7.89 2.45 29.49
CA GLY A 481 7.89 1.24 30.31
C GLY A 481 6.50 0.70 30.59
N GLU A 482 5.57 1.58 30.92
CA GLU A 482 4.15 1.28 31.08
C GLU A 482 3.58 0.74 29.76
N GLY A 483 3.73 1.44 28.64
CA GLY A 483 3.22 1.00 27.34
C GLY A 483 3.79 -0.34 26.87
N ILE A 484 5.07 -0.61 27.14
CA ILE A 484 5.72 -1.89 26.81
C ILE A 484 5.18 -3.03 27.67
N SER A 485 5.07 -2.83 28.99
CA SER A 485 4.60 -3.87 29.93
C SER A 485 3.12 -4.18 29.76
N THR A 486 2.31 -3.19 29.42
CA THR A 486 0.86 -3.27 29.23
C THR A 486 0.44 -3.63 27.79
N GLN A 487 1.37 -3.58 26.83
CA GLN A 487 1.11 -3.67 25.39
C GLN A 487 0.28 -2.50 24.82
N GLU A 488 0.16 -1.39 25.55
CA GLU A 488 -0.39 -0.14 25.06
C GLU A 488 0.67 0.63 24.27
N TYR A 489 0.92 0.15 23.05
CA TYR A 489 1.92 0.70 22.13
C TYR A 489 1.74 2.19 21.80
N GLY A 490 0.55 2.76 22.01
CA GLY A 490 0.31 4.20 21.93
C GLY A 490 1.19 4.99 22.89
N LYS A 491 1.23 4.60 24.18
CA LYS A 491 2.09 5.22 25.19
C LYS A 491 3.57 5.10 24.86
N VAL A 492 3.98 4.00 24.22
CA VAL A 492 5.37 3.81 23.77
C VAL A 492 5.73 4.79 22.66
N LEU A 493 4.82 5.01 21.70
CA LEU A 493 5.00 6.02 20.66
C LEU A 493 5.00 7.43 21.25
N ASP A 494 4.02 7.77 22.09
CA ASP A 494 3.87 9.10 22.69
C ASP A 494 5.08 9.45 23.58
N GLY A 495 5.54 8.51 24.40
CA GLY A 495 6.76 8.67 25.18
C GLY A 495 8.00 8.84 24.28
N ALA A 496 8.16 8.05 23.22
CA ALA A 496 9.27 8.21 22.28
C ALA A 496 9.23 9.58 21.55
N LEU A 497 8.06 10.01 21.09
CA LEU A 497 7.84 11.35 20.53
C LEU A 497 8.13 12.45 21.56
N GLY A 498 7.78 12.23 22.82
CA GLY A 498 8.07 13.12 23.94
C GLY A 498 9.57 13.30 24.21
N VAL A 499 10.34 12.20 24.18
CA VAL A 499 11.82 12.22 24.23
C VAL A 499 12.37 13.08 23.10
N PHE A 500 11.98 12.83 21.85
CA PHE A 500 12.47 13.59 20.69
C PHE A 500 12.03 15.07 20.71
N THR A 501 10.78 15.35 21.06
CA THR A 501 10.24 16.73 21.14
C THR A 501 10.95 17.53 22.23
N THR A 502 11.31 16.89 23.34
CA THR A 502 12.06 17.54 24.43
C THR A 502 13.50 17.83 24.03
N LEU A 503 14.14 16.93 23.26
CA LEU A 503 15.46 17.15 22.68
C LEU A 503 15.47 18.34 21.69
N ASN A 504 14.43 18.53 20.88
CA ASN A 504 14.36 19.65 19.91
C ASN A 504 13.85 20.97 20.52
N LYS A 505 13.39 20.98 21.77
CA LYS A 505 12.71 22.12 22.39
C LYS A 505 13.63 23.35 22.46
N GLY A 506 13.23 24.43 21.77
CA GLY A 506 13.99 25.67 21.68
C GLY A 506 15.14 25.66 20.66
N GLN A 507 15.31 24.57 19.90
CA GLN A 507 16.39 24.41 18.92
C GLN A 507 15.94 24.71 17.48
N ASN A 508 14.64 24.64 17.20
CA ASN A 508 14.01 24.93 15.91
C ASN A 508 14.68 24.22 14.72
N ASN A 509 15.13 22.97 14.88
CA ASN A 509 15.73 22.22 13.77
C ASN A 509 14.63 21.62 12.86
N PRO A 510 14.46 22.12 11.61
CA PRO A 510 13.40 21.68 10.72
C PRO A 510 13.55 20.23 10.23
N ASP A 511 14.77 19.70 10.13
CA ASP A 511 14.99 18.30 9.76
C ASP A 511 14.59 17.36 10.90
N PHE A 512 14.80 17.80 12.15
CA PHE A 512 14.38 17.07 13.34
C PHE A 512 12.86 17.16 13.56
N ASP A 513 12.24 18.32 13.34
CA ASP A 513 10.78 18.47 13.36
C ASP A 513 10.09 17.62 12.28
N LYS A 514 10.70 17.54 11.08
CA LYS A 514 10.24 16.68 10.00
C LYS A 514 10.40 15.19 10.35
N MET A 515 11.45 14.82 11.07
CA MET A 515 11.62 13.45 11.60
C MET A 515 10.53 13.12 12.63
N ILE A 516 10.26 14.01 13.59
CA ILE A 516 9.18 13.84 14.58
C ILE A 516 7.83 13.71 13.87
N SER A 517 7.54 14.59 12.91
CA SER A 517 6.29 14.57 12.13
C SER A 517 6.12 13.27 11.34
N ASN A 518 7.20 12.76 10.73
CA ASN A 518 7.20 11.45 10.08
C ASN A 518 6.93 10.33 11.08
N LEU A 519 7.63 10.31 12.22
CA LEU A 519 7.46 9.29 13.25
C LEU A 519 6.05 9.31 13.86
N GLN A 520 5.46 10.49 14.05
CA GLN A 520 4.08 10.63 14.51
C GLN A 520 3.08 10.09 13.48
N LEU A 521 3.15 10.55 12.23
CA LEU A 521 2.27 10.09 11.16
C LEU A 521 2.33 8.56 10.98
N TYR A 522 3.54 8.00 10.93
CA TYR A 522 3.74 6.56 10.73
C TYR A 522 3.45 5.75 12.00
N GLY A 523 3.77 6.29 13.18
CA GLY A 523 3.42 5.70 14.45
C GLY A 523 1.90 5.56 14.60
N SER A 524 1.14 6.65 14.41
CA SER A 524 -0.32 6.64 14.48
C SER A 524 -0.95 5.66 13.49
N PHE A 525 -0.46 5.61 12.24
CA PHE A 525 -0.87 4.60 11.27
C PHE A 525 -0.60 3.16 11.75
N MET A 526 0.61 2.89 12.25
CA MET A 526 0.94 1.56 12.75
C MET A 526 0.12 1.21 14.00
N LEU A 527 -0.23 2.17 14.86
CA LEU A 527 -1.15 1.96 15.99
C LEU A 527 -2.55 1.58 15.52
N ASN A 528 -3.04 2.14 14.41
CA ASN A 528 -4.31 1.73 13.81
C ASN A 528 -4.24 0.26 13.31
N ILE A 529 -3.10 -0.17 12.74
CA ILE A 529 -2.87 -1.58 12.39
C ILE A 529 -2.71 -2.47 13.64
N LEU A 530 -2.04 -2.01 14.69
CA LEU A 530 -1.89 -2.77 15.94
C LEU A 530 -3.24 -2.98 16.64
N SER A 531 -4.11 -1.97 16.58
CA SER A 531 -5.46 -1.98 17.16
C SER A 531 -6.50 -2.67 16.29
N ALA A 532 -6.15 -3.04 15.05
CA ALA A 532 -7.03 -3.84 14.20
C ALA A 532 -7.08 -5.29 14.68
N ASP A 533 -8.30 -5.78 14.91
CA ASP A 533 -8.61 -7.16 15.25
C ASP A 533 -8.95 -7.99 14.00
N LYS A 534 -9.31 -7.32 12.89
CA LYS A 534 -9.73 -7.97 11.64
C LYS A 534 -9.03 -7.40 10.41
N PRO A 535 -8.83 -8.19 9.33
CA PRO A 535 -8.20 -7.74 8.09
C PRO A 535 -8.87 -6.51 7.45
N GLU A 536 -10.19 -6.36 7.58
CA GLU A 536 -10.94 -5.24 7.00
C GLU A 536 -10.63 -3.91 7.69
N GLN A 537 -10.28 -3.93 8.98
CA GLN A 537 -9.82 -2.74 9.71
C GLN A 537 -8.40 -2.34 9.28
N VAL A 538 -7.56 -3.32 8.95
CA VAL A 538 -6.23 -3.08 8.36
C VAL A 538 -6.37 -2.49 6.94
N GLU A 539 -7.32 -2.98 6.13
CA GLU A 539 -7.64 -2.38 4.83
C GLU A 539 -8.12 -0.93 4.98
N ALA A 540 -9.03 -0.64 5.91
CA ALA A 540 -9.52 0.72 6.16
C ALA A 540 -8.39 1.68 6.63
N ALA A 541 -7.48 1.24 7.49
CA ALA A 541 -6.32 2.02 7.90
C ALA A 541 -5.30 2.25 6.77
N LEU A 542 -5.29 1.39 5.75
CA LEU A 542 -4.43 1.50 4.57
C LEU A 542 -5.05 2.36 3.47
N ASP A 543 -6.38 2.39 3.35
CA ASP A 543 -7.11 3.26 2.41
C ASP A 543 -6.82 4.76 2.67
N GLU A 544 -6.47 5.15 3.89
CA GLU A 544 -6.20 6.54 4.30
C GLU A 544 -4.85 7.09 3.76
N LEU A 545 -3.90 6.26 3.31
CA LEU A 545 -2.48 6.64 3.13
C LEU A 545 -1.90 6.49 1.71
N ILE A 546 -2.71 6.69 0.70
CA ILE A 546 -2.54 6.04 -0.60
C ILE A 546 -1.73 6.89 -1.65
N PRO A 547 -0.54 6.45 -2.19
CA PRO A 547 -0.41 6.19 -3.67
C PRO A 547 0.69 5.18 -4.20
N LYS A 548 0.50 4.66 -5.44
CA LYS A 548 0.92 3.31 -6.01
C LYS A 548 2.30 3.02 -6.65
N GLY A 549 2.58 1.71 -6.84
CA GLY A 549 3.79 1.00 -7.35
C GLY A 549 3.94 0.53 -8.84
N ARG A 550 3.10 -0.31 -9.46
CA ARG A 550 3.56 -1.14 -10.62
C ARG A 550 3.49 -0.54 -12.03
N TYR A 551 2.66 0.48 -12.27
CA TYR A 551 2.79 1.46 -13.37
C TYR A 551 4.24 1.95 -13.58
N GLN A 552 5.11 1.90 -12.55
CA GLN A 552 6.55 2.16 -12.66
C GLN A 552 7.19 1.39 -13.83
N LEU A 553 6.70 0.20 -14.19
CA LEU A 553 7.22 -0.54 -15.36
C LEU A 553 6.97 0.16 -16.70
N LYS A 554 5.95 1.02 -16.81
CA LYS A 554 5.74 1.90 -17.97
C LYS A 554 6.56 3.18 -17.85
N ASN A 555 6.62 3.75 -16.65
CA ASN A 555 7.36 4.97 -16.37
C ASN A 555 8.90 4.76 -16.41
N THR A 556 9.42 3.52 -16.39
CA THR A 556 10.86 3.22 -16.40
C THR A 556 11.41 2.66 -17.73
N LYS A 557 10.57 2.47 -18.76
CA LYS A 557 10.98 1.95 -20.08
C LYS A 557 10.62 2.94 -21.19
N GLN A 558 11.55 3.20 -22.12
CA GLN A 558 11.40 4.19 -23.20
C GLN A 558 10.11 4.06 -24.00
N PHE A 559 9.66 2.81 -24.16
CA PHE A 559 8.37 2.42 -24.73
C PHE A 559 7.81 1.21 -23.98
N ALA A 560 6.51 1.23 -23.68
CA ALA A 560 5.77 0.10 -23.13
C ALA A 560 4.39 -0.01 -23.80
N VAL A 561 3.92 -1.24 -23.99
CA VAL A 561 2.55 -1.56 -24.41
C VAL A 561 1.94 -2.48 -23.37
N SER A 562 0.73 -2.18 -22.92
CA SER A 562 0.03 -2.92 -21.86
C SER A 562 -1.47 -3.01 -22.13
N LEU A 563 -2.14 -3.97 -21.48
CA LEU A 563 -3.56 -3.84 -21.19
C LEU A 563 -3.68 -3.21 -19.80
N SER A 564 -4.42 -2.11 -19.70
CA SER A 564 -4.53 -1.32 -18.47
C SER A 564 -5.95 -0.84 -18.24
N ALA A 565 -6.28 -0.59 -16.98
CA ALA A 565 -7.49 0.07 -16.55
C ALA A 565 -7.17 1.33 -15.75
N PHE A 566 -8.11 2.29 -15.73
CA PHE A 566 -7.88 3.60 -15.10
C PHE A 566 -9.02 4.07 -14.18
N PRO A 567 -9.36 3.33 -13.09
CA PRO A 567 -10.36 3.76 -12.11
C PRO A 567 -10.14 5.19 -11.61
N GLY A 568 -11.17 6.01 -11.59
CA GLY A 568 -11.04 7.43 -11.24
C GLY A 568 -12.32 8.22 -11.42
N VAL A 569 -12.15 9.53 -11.64
CA VAL A 569 -13.25 10.46 -11.91
C VAL A 569 -12.95 11.23 -13.20
N MET A 570 -13.95 11.34 -14.07
CA MET A 570 -13.91 12.19 -15.25
C MET A 570 -14.82 13.41 -15.07
N LEU A 571 -14.29 14.59 -15.39
CA LEU A 571 -15.03 15.84 -15.55
C LEU A 571 -15.13 16.12 -17.05
N GLY A 572 -16.34 16.09 -17.60
CA GLY A 572 -16.51 16.14 -19.04
C GLY A 572 -17.88 16.56 -19.51
N ALA A 573 -18.01 16.64 -20.82
CA ALA A 573 -19.24 16.88 -21.55
C ALA A 573 -19.68 15.61 -22.28
N GLU A 574 -20.97 15.29 -22.18
CA GLU A 574 -21.62 14.21 -22.90
C GLU A 574 -22.57 14.80 -23.94
N ASN A 575 -22.31 14.50 -25.22
CA ASN A 575 -23.16 14.88 -26.35
C ASN A 575 -24.13 13.74 -26.66
N ILE A 576 -25.43 14.00 -26.49
CA ILE A 576 -26.52 13.03 -26.68
C ILE A 576 -27.46 13.58 -27.75
N ARG A 577 -27.87 12.75 -28.72
CA ARG A 577 -28.92 13.14 -29.67
C ARG A 577 -30.31 12.95 -29.01
N LYS A 578 -30.99 14.06 -28.72
CA LYS A 578 -32.33 14.09 -28.09
C LYS A 578 -33.38 14.62 -29.06
N TYR A 579 -34.64 14.21 -28.89
CA TYR A 579 -35.72 14.82 -29.67
C TYR A 579 -35.89 16.30 -29.29
N PRO A 580 -36.10 17.21 -30.26
CA PRO A 580 -36.37 18.61 -29.96
C PRO A 580 -37.68 18.74 -29.19
N THR A 581 -37.70 19.74 -28.31
CA THR A 581 -38.92 20.16 -27.61
C THR A 581 -39.49 21.42 -28.25
N ASP A 582 -40.82 21.55 -28.25
CA ASP A 582 -41.51 22.75 -28.69
C ASP A 582 -41.50 23.87 -27.62
N ALA A 583 -42.21 24.97 -27.88
CA ALA A 583 -42.31 26.11 -26.97
C ALA A 583 -43.07 25.82 -25.65
N SER A 584 -43.84 24.72 -25.58
CA SER A 584 -44.45 24.21 -24.34
C SER A 584 -43.54 23.23 -23.60
N GLY A 585 -42.39 22.88 -24.20
CA GLY A 585 -41.49 21.84 -23.73
C GLY A 585 -41.98 20.41 -24.03
N ALA A 586 -43.01 20.21 -24.84
CA ALA A 586 -43.46 18.90 -25.30
C ALA A 586 -42.52 18.38 -26.39
N ILE A 587 -42.46 17.06 -26.57
CA ILE A 587 -41.48 16.42 -27.46
C ILE A 587 -42.05 16.30 -28.87
N VAL A 588 -41.21 16.56 -29.87
CA VAL A 588 -41.57 16.42 -31.29
C VAL A 588 -40.84 15.20 -31.89
N PRO A 589 -41.40 13.97 -31.77
CA PRO A 589 -40.72 12.74 -32.18
C PRO A 589 -40.52 12.59 -33.70
N ASN A 590 -41.20 13.41 -34.51
CA ASN A 590 -41.09 13.43 -35.97
C ASN A 590 -40.06 14.44 -36.52
N GLN A 591 -39.21 15.01 -35.66
CA GLN A 591 -38.11 15.89 -36.06
C GLN A 591 -36.75 15.28 -35.76
N ASP A 592 -35.74 15.65 -36.56
CA ASP A 592 -34.36 15.22 -36.38
C ASP A 592 -33.85 15.49 -34.95
N LYS A 593 -33.31 14.44 -34.32
CA LYS A 593 -32.76 14.52 -32.97
C LYS A 593 -31.60 15.53 -32.94
N LYS A 594 -31.73 16.59 -32.13
CA LYS A 594 -30.70 17.62 -31.93
C LYS A 594 -29.68 17.15 -30.90
N THR A 595 -28.42 17.52 -31.08
CA THR A 595 -27.37 17.26 -30.08
C THR A 595 -27.60 18.15 -28.86
N ALA A 596 -27.78 17.53 -27.69
CA ALA A 596 -27.76 18.17 -26.40
C ALA A 596 -26.45 17.83 -25.68
N THR A 597 -25.76 18.85 -25.17
CA THR A 597 -24.53 18.70 -24.39
C THR A 597 -24.84 18.84 -22.91
N SER A 598 -24.47 17.86 -22.09
CA SER A 598 -24.54 17.92 -20.63
C SER A 598 -23.16 17.80 -20.01
N PHE A 599 -22.83 18.68 -19.06
CA PHE A 599 -21.59 18.61 -18.29
C PHE A 599 -21.82 17.82 -17.00
N SER A 600 -20.92 16.90 -16.67
CA SER A 600 -21.02 16.09 -15.44
C SER A 600 -19.65 15.66 -14.92
N ALA A 601 -19.61 15.42 -13.61
CA ALA A 601 -18.61 14.58 -12.97
C ALA A 601 -19.16 13.15 -12.91
N ALA A 602 -18.35 12.16 -13.29
CA ALA A 602 -18.76 10.75 -13.22
C ALA A 602 -17.59 9.83 -12.86
N PRO A 603 -17.84 8.69 -12.18
CA PRO A 603 -16.87 7.61 -12.07
C PRO A 603 -16.39 7.15 -13.44
N TYR A 604 -15.08 6.97 -13.58
CA TYR A 604 -14.42 6.63 -14.83
C TYR A 604 -13.65 5.34 -14.65
N LEU A 605 -13.91 4.33 -15.49
CA LEU A 605 -13.23 3.03 -15.40
C LEU A 605 -13.03 2.44 -16.80
N PRO A 606 -12.23 3.11 -17.66
CA PRO A 606 -11.88 2.57 -18.97
C PRO A 606 -10.95 1.36 -18.80
N ILE A 607 -11.09 0.39 -19.71
CA ILE A 607 -10.12 -0.69 -19.93
C ILE A 607 -9.69 -0.65 -21.39
N GLY A 608 -8.38 -0.66 -21.64
CA GLY A 608 -7.84 -0.46 -22.98
C GLY A 608 -6.38 -0.83 -23.13
N PHE A 609 -5.92 -0.77 -24.39
CA PHE A 609 -4.49 -0.86 -24.70
C PHE A 609 -3.83 0.48 -24.42
N ASP A 610 -2.77 0.46 -23.64
CA ASP A 610 -2.03 1.66 -23.24
C ASP A 610 -0.60 1.62 -23.77
N PHE A 611 -0.24 2.66 -24.52
CA PHE A 611 1.04 2.86 -25.20
C PHE A 611 1.79 4.01 -24.52
N SER A 612 2.75 3.68 -23.65
CA SER A 612 3.52 4.66 -22.86
C SER A 612 4.85 5.00 -23.53
N PHE A 613 5.19 6.29 -23.53
CA PHE A 613 6.40 6.86 -24.13
C PHE A 613 7.08 7.85 -23.17
N HIS A 614 8.42 7.94 -23.24
CA HIS A 614 9.16 9.00 -22.53
C HIS A 614 9.27 10.28 -23.35
N VAL A 615 9.04 11.41 -22.68
CA VAL A 615 8.92 12.74 -23.32
C VAL A 615 10.29 13.41 -23.61
N ARG A 616 11.44 12.76 -23.36
CA ARG A 616 12.78 13.39 -23.46
C ARG A 616 13.92 12.51 -23.95
N SER A 617 15.03 13.18 -24.27
CA SER A 617 16.26 12.66 -24.87
C SER A 617 16.93 11.52 -24.09
N ARG A 618 17.68 10.68 -24.81
CA ARG A 618 18.36 9.48 -24.29
C ARG A 618 19.39 9.78 -23.19
N LYS A 619 20.03 10.95 -23.20
CA LYS A 619 21.00 11.35 -22.15
C LYS A 619 20.30 11.74 -20.85
N ASP A 620 19.26 12.55 -20.92
CA ASP A 620 18.45 13.00 -19.77
C ASP A 620 17.80 11.82 -19.02
N LEU A 621 17.46 10.75 -19.75
CA LEU A 621 16.90 9.51 -19.21
C LEU A 621 17.88 8.78 -18.27
N GLU A 622 19.17 8.72 -18.59
CA GLU A 622 20.16 8.06 -17.73
C GLU A 622 20.44 8.85 -16.45
N GLU A 623 20.48 10.19 -16.53
CA GLU A 623 20.70 11.04 -15.36
C GLU A 623 19.49 11.04 -14.41
N ARG A 624 18.26 11.00 -14.96
CA ARG A 624 17.04 10.86 -14.16
C ARG A 624 16.81 9.46 -13.62
N ALA A 625 17.31 8.42 -14.30
CA ALA A 625 17.28 7.06 -13.77
C ALA A 625 18.14 6.91 -12.50
N LYS A 626 19.20 7.71 -12.35
CA LYS A 626 19.98 7.82 -11.09
C LYS A 626 19.28 8.63 -9.99
N LYS A 627 18.21 9.36 -10.32
CA LYS A 627 17.50 10.30 -9.42
C LYS A 627 16.03 9.93 -9.19
N ASN A 628 15.59 8.74 -9.64
CA ASN A 628 14.21 8.25 -9.55
C ASN A 628 13.14 9.28 -9.95
N LYS A 629 13.30 9.98 -11.09
CA LYS A 629 12.33 11.01 -11.57
C LYS A 629 11.73 10.63 -12.93
N TYR A 630 10.72 9.78 -12.90
CA TYR A 630 10.12 9.12 -14.06
C TYR A 630 8.70 9.61 -14.40
N ALA A 631 8.58 10.51 -15.37
CA ALA A 631 7.30 10.89 -15.99
C ALA A 631 7.24 10.35 -17.42
N SER A 632 6.09 9.83 -17.81
CA SER A 632 5.77 9.37 -19.16
C SER A 632 4.48 10.00 -19.66
N MET A 633 4.37 10.09 -20.98
CA MET A 633 3.13 10.43 -21.67
C MET A 633 2.65 9.20 -22.43
N SER A 634 1.38 8.89 -22.33
CA SER A 634 0.82 7.66 -22.91
C SER A 634 -0.41 7.96 -23.75
N VAL A 635 -0.65 7.10 -24.73
CA VAL A 635 -1.86 7.11 -25.56
C VAL A 635 -2.59 5.81 -25.28
N GLY A 636 -3.83 5.91 -24.81
CA GLY A 636 -4.70 4.76 -24.58
C GLY A 636 -5.76 4.61 -25.68
N LEU A 637 -6.04 3.35 -26.05
CA LEU A 637 -7.18 2.96 -26.86
C LEU A 637 -8.14 2.16 -25.99
N GLN A 638 -9.23 2.81 -25.56
CA GLN A 638 -10.27 2.24 -24.73
C GLN A 638 -11.12 1.25 -25.55
N LEU A 639 -11.40 0.08 -24.97
CA LEU A 639 -12.27 -0.96 -25.52
C LEU A 639 -13.59 -1.04 -24.75
N VAL A 640 -13.50 -0.93 -23.42
CA VAL A 640 -14.60 -1.11 -22.47
C VAL A 640 -14.62 0.06 -21.49
N ASP A 641 -15.79 0.51 -21.07
CA ASP A 641 -15.98 1.41 -19.93
C ASP A 641 -16.84 0.72 -18.87
N LEU A 642 -16.29 0.52 -17.68
CA LEU A 642 -17.05 0.04 -16.52
C LEU A 642 -17.51 1.20 -15.62
N GLY A 643 -17.30 2.46 -16.01
CA GLY A 643 -17.67 3.64 -15.21
C GLY A 643 -19.17 3.69 -14.86
N ALA A 644 -20.03 3.20 -15.76
CA ALA A 644 -21.47 3.07 -15.48
C ALA A 644 -21.79 1.99 -14.43
N VAL A 645 -21.07 0.85 -14.46
CA VAL A 645 -21.17 -0.24 -13.48
C VAL A 645 -20.70 0.23 -12.10
N LEU A 646 -19.56 0.94 -12.08
CA LEU A 646 -19.00 1.56 -10.91
C LEU A 646 -19.95 2.61 -10.32
N ASN A 647 -20.53 3.48 -11.16
CA ASN A 647 -21.51 4.46 -10.70
C ASN A 647 -22.73 3.81 -10.06
N TYR A 648 -23.30 2.77 -10.69
CA TYR A 648 -24.41 2.02 -10.10
C TYR A 648 -24.06 1.44 -8.72
N ARG A 649 -22.87 0.81 -8.59
CA ARG A 649 -22.40 0.27 -7.30
C ARG A 649 -22.14 1.33 -6.24
N LEU A 650 -21.78 2.56 -6.61
CA LEU A 650 -21.59 3.67 -5.69
C LEU A 650 -22.92 4.37 -5.30
N SER A 651 -23.97 4.22 -6.11
CA SER A 651 -25.29 4.83 -5.89
C SER A 651 -26.36 3.89 -5.36
N GLY A 652 -26.12 2.58 -5.35
CA GLY A 652 -27.09 1.59 -4.91
C GLY A 652 -27.16 1.50 -3.38
N ASP A 653 -28.35 1.71 -2.81
CA ASP A 653 -28.62 1.38 -1.42
C ASP A 653 -28.45 -0.13 -1.20
N SER A 654 -27.86 -0.51 -0.07
CA SER A 654 -27.50 -1.90 0.30
C SER A 654 -28.69 -2.87 0.48
N THR A 655 -29.89 -2.47 0.09
CA THR A 655 -31.17 -3.18 0.28
C THR A 655 -31.80 -3.70 -1.02
N GLU A 656 -31.31 -3.33 -2.21
CA GLU A 656 -31.82 -3.90 -3.46
C GLU A 656 -31.22 -5.28 -3.75
N SER A 657 -32.03 -6.33 -3.60
CA SER A 657 -31.61 -7.74 -3.61
C SER A 657 -31.25 -8.33 -4.98
N THR A 658 -31.32 -7.54 -6.05
CA THR A 658 -31.00 -7.98 -7.42
C THR A 658 -30.25 -6.89 -8.15
N ALA A 659 -28.94 -7.08 -8.32
CA ALA A 659 -28.14 -6.22 -9.19
C ALA A 659 -28.67 -6.31 -10.64
N PRO A 660 -28.72 -5.20 -11.40
CA PRO A 660 -29.30 -5.17 -12.73
C PRO A 660 -28.53 -6.07 -13.69
N GLU A 661 -29.24 -6.65 -14.66
CA GLU A 661 -28.64 -7.40 -15.75
C GLU A 661 -27.88 -6.45 -16.69
N ILE A 662 -26.57 -6.39 -16.49
CA ILE A 662 -25.63 -5.66 -17.34
C ILE A 662 -25.03 -6.65 -18.34
N SER A 663 -25.06 -6.30 -19.63
CA SER A 663 -24.43 -7.06 -20.71
C SER A 663 -23.21 -6.35 -21.32
N TRP A 664 -22.28 -7.13 -21.88
CA TRP A 664 -21.04 -6.65 -22.49
C TRP A 664 -21.27 -5.61 -23.58
N LYS A 665 -22.38 -5.71 -24.32
CA LYS A 665 -22.76 -4.72 -25.33
C LYS A 665 -22.80 -3.30 -24.73
N GLN A 666 -23.31 -3.15 -23.51
CA GLN A 666 -23.50 -1.87 -22.83
C GLN A 666 -22.18 -1.25 -22.34
N LEU A 667 -21.12 -2.05 -22.31
CA LEU A 667 -19.81 -1.68 -21.79
C LEU A 667 -18.79 -1.43 -22.89
N LEU A 668 -19.04 -1.89 -24.12
CA LEU A 668 -18.20 -1.64 -25.30
C LEU A 668 -18.22 -0.16 -25.67
N SER A 669 -17.34 0.62 -25.05
CA SER A 669 -17.19 2.05 -25.29
C SER A 669 -15.83 2.34 -25.94
N PRO A 670 -15.73 2.26 -27.28
CA PRO A 670 -14.48 2.55 -27.96
C PRO A 670 -14.11 4.03 -27.78
N GLY A 671 -12.87 4.28 -27.42
CA GLY A 671 -12.38 5.63 -27.11
C GLY A 671 -10.87 5.77 -27.25
N ALA A 672 -10.41 7.01 -27.20
CA ALA A 672 -9.00 7.36 -27.21
C ALA A 672 -8.70 8.34 -26.07
N GLN A 673 -7.56 8.15 -25.42
CA GLN A 673 -7.13 8.97 -24.29
C GLN A 673 -5.66 9.34 -24.41
N VAL A 674 -5.32 10.56 -24.00
CA VAL A 674 -3.94 11.04 -23.86
C VAL A 674 -3.68 11.26 -22.37
N MET A 675 -2.60 10.69 -21.87
CA MET A 675 -2.34 10.53 -20.45
C MET A 675 -0.96 11.06 -20.07
N TRP A 676 -0.89 11.68 -18.89
CA TRP A 676 0.32 12.10 -18.23
C TRP A 676 0.47 11.36 -16.90
N HIS A 677 1.54 10.59 -16.76
CA HIS A 677 1.84 9.82 -15.55
C HIS A 677 2.83 10.61 -14.69
N PHE A 678 2.52 10.79 -13.40
CA PHE A 678 3.35 11.56 -12.48
C PHE A 678 4.63 10.81 -12.06
N ASN A 679 5.64 11.55 -11.56
CA ASN A 679 6.91 10.96 -11.10
C ASN A 679 6.69 10.15 -9.82
N ASN A 680 7.02 8.85 -9.85
CA ASN A 680 6.82 7.92 -8.73
C ASN A 680 5.42 8.07 -8.09
N SER A 681 4.45 8.46 -8.92
CA SER A 681 3.06 8.49 -8.57
C SER A 681 2.30 7.90 -9.75
N PRO A 682 1.42 6.96 -9.48
CA PRO A 682 0.66 6.24 -10.48
C PRO A 682 -0.61 6.96 -10.91
N VAL A 683 -0.86 8.11 -10.28
CA VAL A 683 -2.01 8.92 -10.56
C VAL A 683 -1.77 9.38 -11.98
N VAL A 684 -2.80 9.22 -12.80
CA VAL A 684 -2.76 9.63 -14.19
C VAL A 684 -3.74 10.77 -14.33
N PHE A 685 -3.26 11.86 -14.90
CA PHE A 685 -4.13 12.90 -15.43
C PHE A 685 -4.22 12.69 -16.93
N GLY A 686 -5.41 12.81 -17.51
CA GLY A 686 -5.56 12.64 -18.95
C GLY A 686 -6.74 13.38 -19.54
N LEU A 687 -6.74 13.48 -20.85
CA LEU A 687 -7.89 13.87 -21.66
C LEU A 687 -8.41 12.61 -22.36
N SER A 688 -9.71 12.39 -22.34
CA SER A 688 -10.35 11.23 -22.98
C SER A 688 -11.47 11.68 -23.91
N CYS A 689 -11.69 10.92 -24.97
CA CYS A 689 -12.93 10.93 -25.72
C CYS A 689 -13.39 9.49 -26.01
N ASN A 690 -14.64 9.18 -25.66
CA ASN A 690 -15.19 7.85 -25.81
C ASN A 690 -16.64 7.88 -26.32
N TYR A 691 -16.94 6.90 -27.18
CA TYR A 691 -18.27 6.68 -27.73
C TYR A 691 -18.99 5.64 -26.88
N THR A 692 -20.15 5.98 -26.34
CA THR A 692 -21.00 5.05 -25.58
C THR A 692 -22.20 4.67 -26.46
N PRO A 693 -22.31 3.40 -26.91
CA PRO A 693 -23.39 2.97 -27.79
C PRO A 693 -24.78 2.97 -27.13
N GLU A 694 -25.82 2.84 -27.98
CA GLU A 694 -27.27 3.01 -27.76
C GLU A 694 -27.95 2.13 -26.68
N LEU A 695 -27.48 2.21 -25.44
CA LEU A 695 -27.73 1.17 -24.44
C LEU A 695 -28.17 1.67 -23.06
N ARG A 696 -28.68 2.90 -22.99
CA ARG A 696 -29.56 3.38 -21.93
C ARG A 696 -30.88 3.88 -22.52
N ASN A 697 -31.97 3.52 -21.86
CA ASN A 697 -33.30 4.08 -22.11
C ASN A 697 -33.33 5.51 -21.58
N ILE A 698 -33.41 6.50 -22.47
CA ILE A 698 -33.66 7.89 -22.10
C ILE A 698 -35.18 8.07 -22.07
N ASP A 699 -35.77 8.10 -20.89
CA ASP A 699 -37.11 8.67 -20.74
C ASP A 699 -37.02 10.19 -20.82
N GLN A 700 -37.62 10.74 -21.87
CA GLN A 700 -37.91 12.15 -21.96
C GLN A 700 -39.44 12.27 -21.90
N LYS A 701 -40.00 12.78 -20.80
CA LYS A 701 -41.44 13.06 -20.60
C LYS A 701 -42.40 11.96 -21.10
N GLY A 702 -42.11 10.68 -20.81
CA GLY A 702 -42.93 9.53 -21.20
C GLY A 702 -42.61 8.94 -22.59
N VAL A 703 -41.60 9.47 -23.29
CA VAL A 703 -41.07 8.89 -24.53
C VAL A 703 -39.70 8.30 -24.24
N THR A 704 -39.65 6.97 -24.14
CA THR A 704 -38.41 6.21 -23.94
C THR A 704 -37.72 5.94 -25.27
N TYR A 705 -36.45 6.33 -25.41
CA TYR A 705 -35.65 6.01 -26.60
C TYR A 705 -34.17 5.78 -26.26
N SER A 706 -33.51 4.93 -27.05
CA SER A 706 -32.05 4.81 -27.03
C SER A 706 -31.40 5.95 -27.82
N ALA A 707 -30.27 6.44 -27.30
CA ALA A 707 -29.41 7.37 -28.04
C ALA A 707 -27.94 7.13 -27.74
N ASN A 708 -27.11 7.20 -28.78
CA ASN A 708 -25.67 7.12 -28.67
C ASN A 708 -25.15 8.39 -27.98
N ALA A 709 -24.12 8.26 -27.15
CA ALA A 709 -23.47 9.38 -26.49
C ALA A 709 -22.00 9.47 -26.90
N PHE A 710 -21.53 10.69 -27.15
CA PHE A 710 -20.10 10.97 -27.32
C PHE A 710 -19.61 11.79 -26.13
N ARG A 711 -18.71 11.22 -25.33
CA ARG A 711 -18.12 11.87 -24.17
C ARG A 711 -16.75 12.42 -24.51
N PHE A 712 -16.44 13.58 -23.96
CA PHE A 712 -15.08 14.11 -23.92
C PHE A 712 -14.84 14.85 -22.61
N GLY A 713 -13.66 14.70 -22.02
CA GLY A 713 -13.38 15.28 -20.71
C GLY A 713 -11.94 15.14 -20.28
N ALA A 714 -11.64 15.75 -19.13
CA ALA A 714 -10.42 15.50 -18.38
C ALA A 714 -10.72 14.48 -17.28
N PHE A 715 -9.79 13.57 -17.01
CA PHE A 715 -9.91 12.61 -15.92
C PHE A 715 -8.69 12.62 -15.01
N LEU A 716 -8.95 12.33 -13.73
CA LEU A 716 -7.94 11.97 -12.75
C LEU A 716 -8.22 10.53 -12.35
N GLY A 717 -7.26 9.65 -12.59
CA GLY A 717 -7.49 8.22 -12.42
C GLY A 717 -6.25 7.45 -11.98
N VAL A 718 -6.44 6.14 -11.91
CA VAL A 718 -5.52 5.22 -11.28
C VAL A 718 -4.99 4.22 -12.30
N ASP A 719 -3.74 4.37 -12.76
CA ASP A 719 -3.12 3.34 -13.60
C ASP A 719 -3.07 1.98 -12.86
N VAL A 720 -3.88 1.04 -13.36
CA VAL A 720 -3.89 -0.38 -13.00
C VAL A 720 -3.43 -1.15 -14.22
N THR A 721 -2.16 -1.53 -14.24
CA THR A 721 -1.57 -2.31 -15.32
C THR A 721 -1.95 -3.78 -15.16
N ILE A 722 -2.85 -4.28 -16.00
CA ILE A 722 -3.34 -5.68 -15.91
C ILE A 722 -2.24 -6.64 -16.38
N PHE A 723 -1.65 -6.35 -17.55
CA PHE A 723 -0.42 -7.03 -18.00
C PHE A 723 0.34 -6.22 -19.05
N ASN A 724 1.66 -6.40 -19.08
CA ASN A 724 2.54 -5.80 -20.08
C ASN A 724 2.66 -6.72 -21.31
N LEU A 725 2.25 -6.22 -22.47
CA LEU A 725 2.33 -6.90 -23.76
C LEU A 725 3.71 -6.73 -24.41
N HIS A 726 4.34 -5.57 -24.18
CA HIS A 726 5.69 -5.28 -24.65
C HIS A 726 6.38 -4.30 -23.69
N LEU A 727 7.61 -4.60 -23.31
CA LEU A 727 8.50 -3.68 -22.63
C LEU A 727 9.78 -3.54 -23.45
N SER A 728 10.14 -2.31 -23.81
CA SER A 728 11.46 -2.04 -24.36
C SER A 728 12.56 -2.40 -23.35
N ARG A 729 13.77 -2.74 -23.84
CA ARG A 729 14.88 -3.16 -22.97
C ARG A 729 15.20 -2.06 -21.95
N ARG A 730 15.49 -2.45 -20.70
CA ARG A 730 16.07 -1.53 -19.70
C ARG A 730 17.40 -1.03 -20.26
N ASN A 731 17.62 0.28 -20.35
CA ASN A 731 18.94 0.84 -20.62
C ASN A 731 19.81 0.67 -19.36
N THR A 732 20.24 -0.56 -19.08
CA THR A 732 21.44 -0.80 -18.28
C THR A 732 22.62 -0.43 -19.18
N GLY A 733 23.32 0.66 -18.84
CA GLY A 733 24.43 1.22 -19.63
C GLY A 733 25.70 0.37 -19.72
N GLN A 734 25.59 -0.96 -19.59
CA GLN A 734 26.65 -1.88 -19.99
C GLN A 734 26.65 -1.98 -21.51
N LYS A 735 27.55 -1.23 -22.15
CA LYS A 735 28.06 -1.63 -23.47
C LYS A 735 28.71 -3.01 -23.32
N LYS A 736 28.42 -3.92 -24.26
CA LYS A 736 29.32 -5.04 -24.55
C LYS A 736 30.58 -4.51 -25.23
#